data_AF-A0A4U7CU77-F1
#
_entry.id   AF-A0A4U7CU77-F1
#
_cell.length_a   1.000
_cell.length_b   1.000
_cell.length_c   1.000
_cell.angle_alpha   90.00
_cell.angle_beta   90.00
_cell.angle_gamma   90.00
#
_symmetry.space_group_name_H-M   'P 1'
#
loop_
_entity.id
_entity.type
_entity.pdbx_description
1 polymer ?
#
loop_
_entity_poly.entity_id
_entity_poly.type
_entity_poly.pdbx_seq_one_letter_code
_entity_poly.pdbx_strand_id
1 'polypeptide(L)'
;MNSDDARTGSDRGTSDRGAADGDRSTTDPDATTDGGVSSEAAHPSGTSDGDVPAEAFREVAERLADGDLGARFPAAETDGEAAALAATLNEFVEGVAETVSDADGFGDEVAGATEHVRSNVDRAKDQSEEVYAAVDEIESAATRQRDDIAAATSELQTVSAATEEVAASADQVAETAADVAERADEGTDAATAAIEDLRVVDERTEEALERVETLESEVAAIEDVTDLIQDIADETNILALNASIEAARAGEAGAGFEVVAEEVKGLAEEAREATGEIESSIRSVRAETDATVDEMAEMRERADEGIRTAEAALEAFTDLADDVSETTSGVAEIRDATDDQATSIEAVVDAVESVGDLAEETAADAGDATAVAHAQKTSLAEVAAGASTLADRTGTLDDALDAYDADGTADDDAVVLDFWHAFGGRKARLLDEFAAEFAAQTDGVAVRPASKGSYRGAFQATLAAADRGEPPAIAHLYEIGTQRALDSGAFTPVERLLDAESGRVARGGPAAASGSGVALDAADLLDPVANYYRTDGVLHSMPFNASTPVLYYDRAAFERAGLDPDDPPETFDEVRRCAERLVERGATETGITFATYSWFIEQWFAEAGEPLVDADNGRGGTPAESRFDGPVGERIYRWIAEMAADGLYHDPGIEARGQAREAFQEGRAGMLIGSTSAMVDVREGASFSVGVGYFPVADERHGVVVGGGSLWVADGASPAEQRAAAAFLAWLAAPERQARWHRETGYFPVHEGAIDRLDRQGWFDENPGYRTAIDQLLDAEDAAATTGARIGPFDTVRTLAAEASVDAREHGVESAVERLADSTAVQLERYAAERDGGA
;
A
#
# COMPACT_ATOMS: atom_id res chain seq x y z
N MET A 1 42.21 17.30 -9.75
CA MET A 1 43.44 17.15 -10.57
C MET A 1 43.03 16.53 -11.90
N ASN A 2 43.40 17.17 -13.02
CA ASN A 2 43.13 16.88 -14.45
C ASN A 2 41.64 16.78 -14.84
N SER A 3 41.02 17.75 -15.53
CA SER A 3 41.44 18.70 -16.57
C SER A 3 41.80 18.05 -17.92
N ASP A 4 40.92 18.30 -18.90
CA ASP A 4 41.17 19.14 -20.09
C ASP A 4 41.18 18.52 -21.50
N ASP A 5 40.18 18.97 -22.28
CA ASP A 5 40.32 19.84 -23.47
C ASP A 5 40.21 19.24 -24.89
N ALA A 6 39.16 19.65 -25.62
CA ALA A 6 39.28 20.49 -26.83
C ALA A 6 37.87 20.92 -27.34
N ARG A 7 37.43 22.20 -27.34
CA ARG A 7 37.83 23.39 -28.16
C ARG A 7 37.53 23.23 -29.66
N THR A 8 36.97 24.17 -30.44
CA THR A 8 36.94 25.66 -30.52
C THR A 8 35.79 26.07 -31.50
N GLY A 9 35.32 27.31 -31.68
CA GLY A 9 35.83 28.64 -31.32
C GLY A 9 34.88 29.78 -31.75
N SER A 10 35.23 30.99 -31.29
CA SER A 10 34.54 32.28 -31.41
C SER A 10 35.03 33.09 -32.62
N ASP A 11 34.23 34.00 -33.19
CA ASP A 11 34.64 35.42 -33.29
C ASP A 11 33.50 36.41 -33.64
N ARG A 12 33.79 37.67 -33.30
CA ARG A 12 32.99 38.91 -33.15
C ARG A 12 32.51 39.59 -34.45
N GLY A 13 31.58 40.55 -34.28
CA GLY A 13 31.43 41.67 -35.23
C GLY A 13 30.22 42.60 -35.00
N THR A 14 30.45 43.74 -34.35
CA THR A 14 29.54 44.90 -34.18
C THR A 14 29.39 45.76 -35.45
N SER A 15 28.21 46.33 -35.72
CA SER A 15 28.01 47.77 -36.09
C SER A 15 26.55 48.14 -36.48
N ASP A 16 25.93 48.99 -35.64
CA ASP A 16 25.39 50.35 -35.89
C ASP A 16 24.60 50.74 -37.17
N ARG A 17 23.64 51.68 -36.95
CA ARG A 17 22.76 52.49 -37.85
C ARG A 17 21.40 51.88 -38.23
N GLY A 18 20.26 52.58 -38.19
CA GLY A 18 19.94 53.99 -37.96
C GLY A 18 18.47 54.23 -38.38
N ALA A 19 17.80 55.17 -37.71
CA ALA A 19 16.41 55.58 -37.93
C ALA A 19 16.15 56.28 -39.28
N ALA A 20 14.89 56.29 -39.76
CA ALA A 20 14.06 57.48 -40.03
C ALA A 20 12.94 57.27 -41.07
N ASP A 21 11.76 57.82 -40.72
CA ASP A 21 10.75 58.54 -41.51
C ASP A 21 10.12 57.99 -42.80
N GLY A 22 8.79 58.19 -42.91
CA GLY A 22 8.07 58.15 -44.19
C GLY A 22 6.55 58.16 -44.14
N ASP A 23 5.94 59.25 -43.67
CA ASP A 23 4.55 59.66 -43.94
C ASP A 23 4.25 59.74 -45.46
N ARG A 24 3.09 59.22 -45.92
CA ARG A 24 2.07 59.99 -46.68
C ARG A 24 0.91 59.18 -47.27
N SER A 25 -0.27 59.70 -46.95
CA SER A 25 -1.55 59.72 -47.65
C SER A 25 -1.48 60.05 -49.16
N THR A 26 -2.38 59.49 -49.99
CA THR A 26 -3.49 60.17 -50.71
C THR A 26 -3.96 59.39 -51.97
N THR A 27 -5.27 59.13 -52.04
CA THR A 27 -6.24 59.20 -53.18
C THR A 27 -5.83 58.80 -54.61
N ASP A 28 -6.69 58.07 -55.34
CA ASP A 28 -7.75 58.62 -56.22
C ASP A 28 -8.47 57.50 -57.04
N PRO A 29 -9.52 57.78 -57.86
CA PRO A 29 -10.70 56.92 -58.03
C PRO A 29 -10.95 56.55 -59.52
N ASP A 30 -12.20 56.17 -59.81
CA ASP A 30 -12.92 56.32 -61.09
C ASP A 30 -13.01 55.08 -62.01
N ALA A 31 -14.25 54.59 -62.17
CA ALA A 31 -14.79 54.12 -63.44
C ALA A 31 -16.33 54.05 -63.34
N THR A 32 -16.96 55.12 -63.83
CA THR A 32 -18.38 55.22 -64.16
C THR A 32 -18.70 54.50 -65.47
N THR A 33 -19.91 53.96 -65.61
CA THR A 33 -20.61 53.96 -66.93
C THR A 33 -22.06 54.39 -66.74
N ASP A 34 -22.40 55.37 -67.57
CA ASP A 34 -23.64 56.11 -67.75
C ASP A 34 -24.64 55.33 -68.63
N GLY A 35 -25.91 55.63 -68.49
CA GLY A 35 -26.98 55.04 -69.29
C GLY A 35 -28.37 55.59 -68.96
N GLY A 36 -28.54 56.92 -68.93
CA GLY A 36 -29.87 57.52 -69.05
C GLY A 36 -30.38 57.48 -70.49
N VAL A 37 -31.72 57.38 -70.68
CA VAL A 37 -32.57 58.27 -71.52
C VAL A 37 -33.96 57.65 -71.71
N SER A 38 -34.99 58.38 -71.24
CA SER A 38 -36.15 58.87 -72.01
C SER A 38 -37.50 58.68 -71.35
N SER A 39 -38.21 59.79 -71.24
CA SER A 39 -39.65 59.92 -71.05
C SER A 39 -40.45 59.74 -72.36
N GLU A 40 -41.75 59.53 -72.17
CA GLU A 40 -42.92 59.65 -73.08
C GLU A 40 -43.17 58.57 -74.14
N ALA A 41 -44.24 57.78 -73.97
CA ALA A 41 -45.55 58.08 -74.57
C ALA A 41 -46.67 57.04 -74.27
N ALA A 42 -47.81 57.57 -73.84
CA ALA A 42 -49.21 57.24 -74.17
C ALA A 42 -49.84 55.84 -73.89
N HIS A 43 -50.91 55.90 -73.08
CA HIS A 43 -51.95 54.91 -72.77
C HIS A 43 -52.57 54.15 -73.97
N PRO A 44 -53.21 52.99 -73.68
CA PRO A 44 -54.66 52.99 -73.78
C PRO A 44 -55.36 52.48 -72.52
N SER A 45 -56.47 53.13 -72.21
CA SER A 45 -57.48 52.77 -71.22
C SER A 45 -58.09 51.39 -71.49
N GLY A 46 -58.22 50.59 -70.43
CA GLY A 46 -58.92 49.31 -70.41
C GLY A 46 -59.34 48.96 -68.98
N THR A 47 -60.52 49.43 -68.60
CA THR A 47 -61.44 48.88 -67.59
C THR A 47 -61.12 47.48 -67.07
N SER A 48 -60.96 47.31 -65.75
CA SER A 48 -62.00 46.76 -64.83
C SER A 48 -61.39 46.45 -63.46
N ASP A 49 -62.20 46.72 -62.43
CA ASP A 49 -62.07 46.29 -61.03
C ASP A 49 -61.22 45.04 -60.79
N GLY A 50 -60.35 45.15 -59.80
CA GLY A 50 -59.66 44.06 -59.13
C GLY A 50 -58.87 44.67 -57.99
N ASP A 51 -59.55 44.91 -56.87
CA ASP A 51 -58.95 45.46 -55.65
C ASP A 51 -57.64 44.74 -55.33
N VAL A 52 -56.51 45.46 -55.41
CA VAL A 52 -55.30 45.04 -54.71
C VAL A 52 -55.69 45.00 -53.24
N PRO A 53 -55.52 43.87 -52.51
CA PRO A 53 -55.82 43.81 -51.09
C PRO A 53 -54.70 44.54 -50.33
N ALA A 54 -54.59 45.85 -50.53
CA ALA A 54 -53.60 46.72 -49.90
C ALA A 54 -53.72 46.67 -48.38
N GLU A 55 -54.91 46.40 -47.87
CA GLU A 55 -55.16 46.21 -46.44
C GLU A 55 -54.58 44.88 -45.94
N ALA A 56 -54.74 43.78 -46.68
CA ALA A 56 -54.16 42.49 -46.30
C ALA A 56 -52.63 42.47 -46.40
N PHE A 57 -52.06 43.16 -47.39
CA PHE A 57 -50.61 43.36 -47.48
C PHE A 57 -50.10 44.25 -46.35
N ARG A 58 -50.85 45.29 -45.98
CA ARG A 58 -50.50 46.13 -44.82
C ARG A 58 -50.54 45.31 -43.53
N GLU A 59 -51.56 44.50 -43.32
CA GLU A 59 -51.72 43.66 -42.12
C GLU A 59 -50.57 42.64 -41.97
N VAL A 60 -50.18 41.97 -43.06
CA VAL A 60 -49.03 41.06 -43.04
C VAL A 60 -47.72 41.82 -42.81
N ALA A 61 -47.55 43.00 -43.43
CA ALA A 61 -46.36 43.83 -43.22
C ALA A 61 -46.27 44.40 -41.79
N GLU A 62 -47.41 44.70 -41.15
CA GLU A 62 -47.49 45.11 -39.74
C GLU A 62 -47.12 43.94 -38.82
N ARG A 63 -47.63 42.72 -39.08
CA ARG A 63 -47.25 41.51 -38.33
C ARG A 63 -45.76 41.18 -38.46
N LEU A 64 -45.21 41.27 -39.68
CA LEU A 64 -43.77 41.10 -39.92
C LEU A 64 -42.94 42.19 -39.22
N ALA A 65 -43.44 43.42 -39.15
CA ALA A 65 -42.79 44.52 -38.44
C ALA A 65 -42.85 44.34 -36.90
N ASP A 66 -43.85 43.61 -36.42
CA ASP A 66 -44.02 43.22 -35.01
C ASP A 66 -43.29 41.91 -34.67
N GLY A 67 -42.54 41.30 -35.61
CA GLY A 67 -41.67 40.15 -35.36
C GLY A 67 -42.23 38.78 -35.80
N ASP A 68 -43.46 38.71 -36.31
CA ASP A 68 -44.08 37.46 -36.76
C ASP A 68 -43.56 37.07 -38.16
N LEU A 69 -42.44 36.35 -38.19
CA LEU A 69 -41.81 35.84 -39.41
C LEU A 69 -42.57 34.66 -40.03
N GLY A 70 -43.62 34.16 -39.36
CA GLY A 70 -44.59 33.19 -39.90
C GLY A 70 -45.66 33.81 -40.79
N ALA A 71 -45.84 35.14 -40.77
CA ALA A 71 -46.83 35.82 -41.59
C ALA A 71 -46.50 35.73 -43.10
N ARG A 72 -47.53 35.53 -43.93
CA ARG A 72 -47.39 35.37 -45.39
C ARG A 72 -48.37 36.26 -46.15
N PHE A 73 -47.88 36.94 -47.18
CA PHE A 73 -48.69 37.74 -48.10
C PHE A 73 -49.62 36.83 -48.91
N PRO A 74 -50.89 37.20 -49.13
CA PRO A 74 -51.91 36.33 -49.71
C PRO A 74 -51.76 36.21 -51.24
N ALA A 75 -50.82 35.37 -51.68
CA ALA A 75 -50.52 35.14 -53.11
C ALA A 75 -51.63 34.36 -53.85
N ALA A 76 -52.43 33.56 -53.15
CA ALA A 76 -53.51 32.74 -53.73
C ALA A 76 -54.83 33.51 -53.97
N GLU A 77 -54.96 34.70 -53.36
CA GLU A 77 -56.17 35.55 -53.42
C GLU A 77 -55.95 36.81 -54.29
N THR A 78 -54.79 36.90 -54.95
CA THR A 78 -54.40 38.02 -55.82
C THR A 78 -54.13 37.55 -57.26
N ASP A 79 -54.34 38.44 -58.24
CA ASP A 79 -54.12 38.18 -59.66
C ASP A 79 -53.04 39.10 -60.25
N GLY A 80 -52.36 38.65 -61.31
CA GLY A 80 -51.43 39.48 -62.10
C GLY A 80 -50.15 39.88 -61.37
N GLU A 81 -49.75 41.15 -61.50
CA GLU A 81 -48.48 41.68 -60.94
C GLU A 81 -48.46 41.67 -59.39
N ALA A 82 -49.62 41.73 -58.73
CA ALA A 82 -49.74 41.69 -57.28
C ALA A 82 -49.42 40.30 -56.69
N ALA A 83 -49.82 39.23 -57.37
CA ALA A 83 -49.51 37.85 -56.98
C ALA A 83 -48.01 37.55 -57.10
N ALA A 84 -47.37 38.06 -58.16
CA ALA A 84 -45.93 37.95 -58.33
C ALA A 84 -45.15 38.68 -57.22
N LEU A 85 -45.62 39.86 -56.81
CA LEU A 85 -45.03 40.61 -55.69
C LEU A 85 -45.21 39.90 -54.34
N ALA A 86 -46.40 39.34 -54.05
CA ALA A 86 -46.61 38.54 -52.83
C ALA A 86 -45.65 37.34 -52.76
N ALA A 87 -45.45 36.63 -53.88
CA ALA A 87 -44.55 35.49 -53.94
C ALA A 87 -43.10 35.89 -53.64
N THR A 88 -42.58 36.96 -54.28
CA THR A 88 -41.22 37.46 -54.02
C THR A 88 -41.04 37.98 -52.59
N LEU A 89 -42.06 38.65 -52.01
CA LEU A 89 -42.00 39.10 -50.63
C LEU A 89 -42.03 37.93 -49.63
N ASN A 90 -42.83 36.89 -49.91
CA ASN A 90 -42.84 35.67 -49.09
C ASN A 90 -41.50 34.93 -49.15
N GLU A 91 -40.88 34.82 -50.32
CA GLU A 91 -39.53 34.23 -50.48
C GLU A 91 -38.46 35.04 -49.71
N PHE A 92 -38.58 36.37 -49.70
CA PHE A 92 -37.72 37.23 -48.88
C PHE A 92 -37.94 37.02 -47.37
N VAL A 93 -39.19 36.95 -46.91
CA VAL A 93 -39.53 36.69 -45.50
C VAL A 93 -39.05 35.31 -45.07
N GLU A 94 -39.18 34.31 -45.93
CA GLU A 94 -38.69 32.95 -45.69
C GLU A 94 -37.16 32.91 -45.54
N GLY A 95 -36.41 33.62 -46.40
CA GLY A 95 -34.96 33.74 -46.24
C GLY A 95 -34.52 34.51 -44.98
N VAL A 96 -35.32 35.48 -44.53
CA VAL A 96 -35.10 36.18 -43.25
C VAL A 96 -35.38 35.25 -42.06
N ALA A 97 -36.46 34.48 -42.11
CA ALA A 97 -36.80 33.49 -41.08
C ALA A 97 -35.72 32.40 -40.96
N GLU A 98 -35.22 31.89 -42.10
CA GLU A 98 -34.12 30.92 -42.14
C GLU A 98 -32.83 31.52 -41.55
N THR A 99 -32.51 32.78 -41.85
CA THR A 99 -31.33 33.46 -41.30
C THR A 99 -31.44 33.69 -39.78
N VAL A 100 -32.64 34.01 -39.28
CA VAL A 100 -32.91 34.17 -37.84
C VAL A 100 -32.79 32.82 -37.14
N SER A 101 -33.35 31.75 -37.71
CA SER A 101 -33.24 30.38 -37.19
C SER A 101 -31.80 29.85 -37.21
N ASP A 102 -31.02 30.14 -38.25
CA ASP A 102 -29.59 29.79 -38.30
C ASP A 102 -28.78 30.56 -37.25
N ALA A 103 -29.12 31.83 -37.00
CA ALA A 103 -28.45 32.66 -35.99
C ALA A 103 -28.78 32.20 -34.56
N ASP A 104 -30.02 31.74 -34.36
CA ASP A 104 -30.53 31.15 -33.12
C ASP A 104 -29.81 29.83 -32.80
N GLY A 105 -29.79 28.90 -33.76
CA GLY A 105 -29.06 27.64 -33.64
C GLY A 105 -27.54 27.83 -33.44
N PHE A 106 -26.94 28.85 -34.06
CA PHE A 106 -25.56 29.23 -33.76
C PHE A 106 -25.37 29.79 -32.34
N GLY A 107 -26.36 30.53 -31.83
CA GLY A 107 -26.41 30.98 -30.44
C GLY A 107 -26.37 29.80 -29.47
N ASP A 108 -27.25 28.82 -29.67
CA ASP A 108 -27.30 27.57 -28.89
C ASP A 108 -25.98 26.80 -28.90
N GLU A 109 -25.35 26.64 -30.07
CA GLU A 109 -24.04 25.98 -30.19
C GLU A 109 -22.96 26.73 -29.38
N VAL A 110 -22.96 28.07 -29.42
CA VAL A 110 -22.02 28.89 -28.65
C VAL A 110 -22.31 28.82 -27.15
N ALA A 111 -23.57 28.79 -26.74
CA ALA A 111 -23.96 28.61 -25.34
C ALA A 111 -23.48 27.26 -24.80
N GLY A 112 -23.74 26.17 -25.52
CA GLY A 112 -23.30 24.82 -25.16
C GLY A 112 -21.77 24.66 -25.16
N ALA A 113 -21.07 25.28 -26.10
CA ALA A 113 -19.60 25.31 -26.10
C ALA A 113 -19.04 26.08 -24.89
N THR A 114 -19.69 27.18 -24.50
CA THR A 114 -19.28 28.02 -23.38
C THR A 114 -19.49 27.32 -22.03
N GLU A 115 -20.56 26.53 -21.88
CA GLU A 115 -20.76 25.65 -20.71
C GLU A 115 -19.70 24.55 -20.61
N HIS A 116 -19.34 23.92 -21.73
CA HIS A 116 -18.23 22.95 -21.75
C HIS A 116 -16.91 23.59 -21.33
N VAL A 117 -16.62 24.81 -21.78
CA VAL A 117 -15.43 25.56 -21.36
C VAL A 117 -15.47 25.87 -19.86
N ARG A 118 -16.60 26.31 -19.31
CA ARG A 118 -16.76 26.54 -17.86
C ARG A 118 -16.53 25.26 -17.05
N SER A 119 -17.12 24.14 -17.46
CA SER A 119 -16.90 22.83 -16.83
C SER A 119 -15.44 22.39 -16.86
N ASN A 120 -14.75 22.61 -17.99
CA ASN A 120 -13.32 22.32 -18.10
C ASN A 120 -12.47 23.22 -17.21
N VAL A 121 -12.84 24.50 -17.06
CA VAL A 121 -12.15 25.43 -16.16
C VAL A 121 -12.30 25.01 -14.71
N ASP A 122 -13.50 24.62 -14.27
CA ASP A 122 -13.71 24.18 -12.89
C ASP A 122 -12.99 22.88 -12.59
N ARG A 123 -13.03 21.90 -13.51
CA ARG A 123 -12.22 20.67 -13.38
C ARG A 123 -10.72 20.95 -13.31
N ALA A 124 -10.23 21.91 -14.08
CA ALA A 124 -8.83 22.32 -14.05
C ALA A 124 -8.45 23.07 -12.76
N LYS A 125 -9.39 23.77 -12.12
CA LYS A 125 -9.19 24.36 -10.79
C LYS A 125 -9.11 23.26 -9.72
N ASP A 126 -10.01 22.28 -9.75
CA ASP A 126 -10.00 21.16 -8.81
C ASP A 126 -8.68 20.38 -8.92
N GLN A 127 -8.23 20.09 -10.15
CA GLN A 127 -6.92 19.51 -10.39
C GLN A 127 -5.76 20.38 -9.89
N SER A 128 -5.89 21.72 -9.94
CA SER A 128 -4.86 22.60 -9.36
C SER A 128 -4.84 22.52 -7.83
N GLU A 129 -5.98 22.32 -7.18
CA GLU A 129 -6.08 22.11 -5.73
C GLU A 129 -5.49 20.76 -5.32
N GLU A 130 -5.72 19.71 -6.11
CA GLU A 130 -5.05 18.41 -5.92
C GLU A 130 -3.53 18.53 -6.06
N VAL A 131 -3.04 19.31 -7.03
CA VAL A 131 -1.60 19.59 -7.18
C VAL A 131 -1.04 20.32 -5.95
N TYR A 132 -1.77 21.27 -5.35
CA TYR A 132 -1.32 21.94 -4.13
C TYR A 132 -1.20 20.98 -2.94
N ALA A 133 -2.19 20.11 -2.76
CA ALA A 133 -2.14 19.10 -1.70
C ALA A 133 -0.97 18.13 -1.89
N ALA A 134 -0.76 17.66 -3.13
CA ALA A 134 0.37 16.79 -3.45
C ALA A 134 1.72 17.47 -3.23
N VAL A 135 1.85 18.76 -3.57
CA VAL A 135 3.08 19.52 -3.32
C VAL A 135 3.35 19.72 -1.83
N ASP A 136 2.33 20.04 -1.03
CA ASP A 136 2.46 20.19 0.43
C ASP A 136 2.92 18.88 1.11
N GLU A 137 2.41 17.75 0.63
CA GLU A 137 2.88 16.43 1.04
C GLU A 137 4.33 16.17 0.64
N ILE A 138 4.74 16.54 -0.58
CA ILE A 138 6.12 16.40 -1.07
C ILE A 138 7.09 17.27 -0.24
N GLU A 139 6.75 18.53 0.02
CA GLU A 139 7.58 19.43 0.85
C GLU A 139 7.73 18.90 2.28
N SER A 140 6.63 18.38 2.85
CA SER A 140 6.65 17.73 4.16
C SER A 140 7.50 16.45 4.15
N ALA A 141 7.41 15.64 3.11
CA ALA A 141 8.20 14.43 2.94
C ALA A 141 9.70 14.74 2.77
N ALA A 142 10.05 15.73 1.94
CA ALA A 142 11.42 16.19 1.77
C ALA A 142 12.02 16.71 3.09
N THR A 143 11.21 17.41 3.90
CA THR A 143 11.63 17.87 5.23
C THR A 143 11.92 16.69 6.17
N ARG A 144 11.01 15.71 6.26
CA ARG A 144 11.24 14.50 7.06
C ARG A 144 12.48 13.74 6.60
N GLN A 145 12.68 13.63 5.29
CA GLN A 145 13.84 12.96 4.71
C GLN A 145 15.15 13.66 5.10
N ARG A 146 15.18 14.99 5.18
CA ARG A 146 16.35 15.73 5.69
C ARG A 146 16.63 15.44 7.17
N ASP A 147 15.60 15.31 7.99
CA ASP A 147 15.74 14.95 9.40
C ASP A 147 16.28 13.51 9.55
N ASP A 148 15.75 12.57 8.76
CA ASP A 148 16.21 11.18 8.73
C ASP A 148 17.67 11.05 8.26
N ILE A 149 18.07 11.85 7.28
CA ILE A 149 19.46 11.92 6.79
C ILE A 149 20.41 12.44 7.88
N ALA A 150 19.99 13.47 8.63
CA ALA A 150 20.77 13.98 9.75
C ALA A 150 20.93 12.92 10.86
N ALA A 151 19.87 12.17 11.14
CA ALA A 151 19.92 11.05 12.07
C ALA A 151 20.86 9.92 11.58
N ALA A 152 20.72 9.50 10.32
CA ALA A 152 21.57 8.47 9.71
C ALA A 152 23.05 8.88 9.73
N THR A 153 23.35 10.14 9.45
CA THR A 153 24.73 10.68 9.53
C THR A 153 25.30 10.57 10.94
N SER A 154 24.50 10.88 11.97
CA SER A 154 24.91 10.74 13.37
C SER A 154 25.17 9.27 13.76
N GLU A 155 24.34 8.35 13.29
CA GLU A 155 24.54 6.92 13.52
C GLU A 155 25.82 6.43 12.81
N LEU A 156 26.08 6.86 11.57
CA LEU A 156 27.31 6.52 10.84
C LEU A 156 28.58 7.04 11.53
N GLN A 157 28.53 8.22 12.13
CA GLN A 157 29.64 8.73 12.96
C GLN A 157 29.89 7.84 14.18
N THR A 158 28.82 7.28 14.78
CA THR A 158 28.92 6.35 15.90
C THR A 158 29.54 5.01 15.47
N VAL A 159 29.13 4.49 14.31
CA VAL A 159 29.71 3.26 13.75
C VAL A 159 31.18 3.46 13.36
N SER A 160 31.52 4.61 12.78
CA SER A 160 32.89 4.98 12.46
C SER A 160 33.78 5.01 13.71
N ALA A 161 33.32 5.64 14.79
CA ALA A 161 34.03 5.65 16.06
C ALA A 161 34.20 4.24 16.65
N ALA A 162 33.17 3.39 16.58
CA ALA A 162 33.26 2.00 17.03
C ALA A 162 34.24 1.17 16.19
N THR A 163 34.33 1.45 14.88
CA THR A 163 35.28 0.80 13.95
C THR A 163 36.71 1.16 14.32
N GLU A 164 36.99 2.44 14.61
CA GLU A 164 38.29 2.88 15.11
C GLU A 164 38.65 2.22 16.46
N GLU A 165 37.67 2.04 17.35
CA GLU A 165 37.88 1.36 18.64
C GLU A 165 38.21 -0.13 18.48
N VAL A 166 37.56 -0.82 17.53
CA VAL A 166 37.87 -2.21 17.19
C VAL A 166 39.27 -2.32 16.58
N ALA A 167 39.65 -1.42 15.67
CA ALA A 167 41.00 -1.38 15.10
C ALA A 167 42.08 -1.22 16.18
N ALA A 168 41.89 -0.26 17.09
CA ALA A 168 42.81 -0.05 18.21
C ALA A 168 42.89 -1.26 19.15
N SER A 169 41.75 -1.94 19.38
CA SER A 169 41.71 -3.16 20.19
C SER A 169 42.44 -4.31 19.51
N ALA A 170 42.28 -4.48 18.20
CA ALA A 170 43.00 -5.47 17.41
C ALA A 170 44.52 -5.23 17.45
N ASP A 171 44.96 -3.97 17.35
CA ASP A 171 46.36 -3.59 17.50
C ASP A 171 46.92 -3.96 18.88
N GLN A 172 46.16 -3.73 19.94
CA GLN A 172 46.56 -4.08 21.31
C GLN A 172 46.67 -5.60 21.51
N VAL A 173 45.76 -6.39 20.91
CA VAL A 173 45.83 -7.85 20.97
C VAL A 173 47.03 -8.37 20.18
N ALA A 174 47.33 -7.80 19.01
CA ALA A 174 48.52 -8.16 18.23
C ALA A 174 49.82 -7.90 19.01
N GLU A 175 49.93 -6.76 19.69
CA GLU A 175 51.09 -6.44 20.54
C GLU A 175 51.22 -7.45 21.69
N THR A 176 50.11 -7.76 22.37
CA THR A 176 50.09 -8.75 23.46
C THR A 176 50.46 -10.15 22.96
N ALA A 177 49.98 -10.55 21.79
CA ALA A 177 50.32 -11.83 21.18
C ALA A 177 51.83 -11.92 20.86
N ALA A 178 52.42 -10.84 20.33
CA ALA A 178 53.86 -10.78 20.09
C ALA A 178 54.69 -10.93 21.38
N ASP A 179 54.26 -10.27 22.46
CA ASP A 179 54.89 -10.40 23.79
C ASP A 179 54.80 -11.83 24.34
N VAL A 180 53.68 -12.53 24.12
CA VAL A 180 53.51 -13.93 24.56
C VAL A 180 54.35 -14.88 23.71
N ALA A 181 54.46 -14.64 22.40
CA ALA A 181 55.34 -15.42 21.52
C ALA A 181 56.80 -15.35 21.98
N GLU A 182 57.30 -14.14 22.28
CA GLU A 182 58.68 -13.96 22.78
C GLU A 182 58.90 -14.72 24.09
N ARG A 183 57.94 -14.67 25.02
CA ARG A 183 58.02 -15.43 26.29
C ARG A 183 57.93 -16.94 26.09
N ALA A 184 57.18 -17.42 25.11
CA ALA A 184 57.11 -18.84 24.78
C ALA A 184 58.45 -19.34 24.20
N ASP A 185 59.09 -18.54 23.33
CA ASP A 185 60.44 -18.81 22.83
C ASP A 185 61.47 -18.84 23.96
N GLU A 186 61.46 -17.84 24.86
CA GLU A 186 62.33 -17.83 26.05
C GLU A 186 62.09 -19.05 26.95
N GLY A 187 60.84 -19.46 27.12
CA GLY A 187 60.46 -20.66 27.88
C GLY A 187 60.97 -21.96 27.25
N THR A 188 60.90 -22.05 25.92
CA THR A 188 61.42 -23.16 25.11
C THR A 188 62.93 -23.29 25.24
N ASP A 189 63.65 -22.17 25.15
CA ASP A 189 65.11 -22.11 25.35
C ASP A 189 65.50 -22.52 26.78
N ALA A 190 64.79 -22.01 27.79
CA ALA A 190 65.04 -22.34 29.19
C ALA A 190 64.78 -23.83 29.51
N ALA A 191 63.71 -24.41 28.97
CA ALA A 191 63.40 -25.82 29.13
C ALA A 191 64.45 -26.70 28.43
N THR A 192 64.88 -26.32 27.23
CA THR A 192 65.94 -27.02 26.48
C THR A 192 67.27 -27.01 27.24
N ALA A 193 67.66 -25.87 27.80
CA ALA A 193 68.86 -25.75 28.62
C ALA A 193 68.78 -26.62 29.88
N ALA A 194 67.63 -26.66 30.56
CA ALA A 194 67.44 -27.51 31.73
C ALA A 194 67.56 -29.02 31.41
N ILE A 195 67.03 -29.45 30.26
CA ILE A 195 67.19 -30.83 29.77
C ILE A 195 68.67 -31.15 29.54
N GLU A 196 69.43 -30.23 28.93
CA GLU A 196 70.86 -30.42 28.68
C GLU A 196 71.65 -30.51 29.99
N ASP A 197 71.40 -29.60 30.95
CA ASP A 197 72.04 -29.62 32.27
C ASP A 197 71.74 -30.92 33.04
N LEU A 198 70.50 -31.41 33.00
CA LEU A 198 70.12 -32.66 33.68
C LEU A 198 70.74 -33.90 33.03
N ARG A 199 70.93 -33.90 31.70
CA ARG A 199 71.68 -34.98 31.01
C ARG A 199 73.15 -34.97 31.41
N VAL A 200 73.75 -33.79 31.61
CA VAL A 200 75.11 -33.69 32.13
C VAL A 200 75.19 -34.22 33.57
N VAL A 201 74.18 -33.99 34.40
CA VAL A 201 74.09 -34.58 35.75
C VAL A 201 74.02 -36.10 35.68
N ASP A 202 73.15 -36.67 34.85
CA ASP A 202 73.03 -38.13 34.65
C ASP A 202 74.37 -38.75 34.23
N GLU A 203 75.07 -38.16 33.24
CA GLU A 203 76.39 -38.62 32.78
C GLU A 203 77.47 -38.53 33.88
N ARG A 204 77.46 -37.46 34.68
CA ARG A 204 78.40 -37.30 35.82
C ARG A 204 78.13 -38.28 36.94
N THR A 205 76.88 -38.63 37.18
CA THR A 205 76.47 -39.65 38.14
C THR A 205 76.91 -41.03 37.68
N GLU A 206 76.82 -41.33 36.38
CA GLU A 206 77.35 -42.57 35.79
C GLU A 206 78.89 -42.67 35.92
N GLU A 207 79.63 -41.61 35.58
CA GLU A 207 81.09 -41.56 35.81
C GLU A 207 81.45 -41.75 37.30
N ALA A 208 80.64 -41.23 38.22
CA ALA A 208 80.87 -41.39 39.65
C ALA A 208 80.66 -42.84 40.10
N LEU A 209 79.62 -43.52 39.59
CA LEU A 209 79.37 -44.94 39.84
C LEU A 209 80.55 -45.82 39.37
N GLU A 210 81.09 -45.59 38.17
CA GLU A 210 82.27 -46.34 37.68
C GLU A 210 83.51 -46.17 38.59
N ARG A 211 83.70 -44.97 39.15
CA ARG A 211 84.81 -44.70 40.11
C ARG A 211 84.57 -45.41 41.43
N VAL A 212 83.33 -45.48 41.89
CA VAL A 212 82.93 -46.19 43.12
C VAL A 212 83.09 -47.69 42.95
N GLU A 213 82.70 -48.27 41.81
CA GLU A 213 82.96 -49.69 41.47
C GLU A 213 84.46 -50.02 41.45
N THR A 214 85.27 -49.09 40.93
CA THR A 214 86.73 -49.24 40.96
C THR A 214 87.27 -49.24 42.39
N LEU A 215 86.77 -48.34 43.25
CA LEU A 215 87.12 -48.28 44.67
C LEU A 215 86.70 -49.56 45.40
N GLU A 216 85.51 -50.10 45.13
CA GLU A 216 85.04 -51.36 45.72
C GLU A 216 85.99 -52.53 45.38
N SER A 217 86.46 -52.59 44.13
CA SER A 217 87.45 -53.57 43.67
C SER A 217 88.82 -53.40 44.36
N GLU A 218 89.30 -52.16 44.52
CA GLU A 218 90.54 -51.89 45.26
C GLU A 218 90.42 -52.26 46.74
N VAL A 219 89.29 -51.96 47.38
CA VAL A 219 89.02 -52.31 48.78
C VAL A 219 88.95 -53.83 48.97
N ALA A 220 88.34 -54.56 48.02
CA ALA A 220 88.34 -56.03 48.03
C ALA A 220 89.76 -56.60 47.91
N ALA A 221 90.61 -56.02 47.06
CA ALA A 221 92.00 -56.46 46.94
C ALA A 221 92.82 -56.19 48.22
N ILE A 222 92.52 -55.11 48.96
CA ILE A 222 93.15 -54.85 50.27
C ILE A 222 92.70 -55.88 51.30
N GLU A 223 91.42 -56.27 51.29
CA GLU A 223 90.90 -57.32 52.19
C GLU A 223 91.64 -58.64 52.01
N ASP A 224 91.84 -59.08 50.75
CA ASP A 224 92.61 -60.29 50.42
C ASP A 224 94.06 -60.22 50.96
N VAL A 225 94.69 -59.03 50.90
CA VAL A 225 96.05 -58.82 51.42
C VAL A 225 96.07 -58.81 52.94
N THR A 226 95.07 -58.21 53.60
CA THR A 226 94.98 -58.23 55.07
C THR A 226 94.71 -59.62 55.61
N ASP A 227 93.86 -60.41 54.96
CA ASP A 227 93.63 -61.82 55.30
C ASP A 227 94.93 -62.63 55.21
N LEU A 228 95.72 -62.42 54.15
CA LEU A 228 97.04 -63.04 54.01
C LEU A 228 98.02 -62.61 55.12
N ILE A 229 98.05 -61.33 55.49
CA ILE A 229 98.92 -60.84 56.57
C ILE A 229 98.50 -61.44 57.91
N GLN A 230 97.19 -61.56 58.15
CA GLN A 230 96.66 -62.18 59.35
C GLN A 230 97.01 -63.67 59.42
N ASP A 231 96.89 -64.41 58.30
CA ASP A 231 97.36 -65.80 58.19
C ASP A 231 98.87 -65.93 58.47
N ILE A 232 99.68 -65.01 57.95
CA ILE A 232 101.13 -64.96 58.22
C ILE A 232 101.41 -64.65 59.69
N ALA A 233 100.69 -63.72 60.29
CA ALA A 233 100.82 -63.37 61.71
C ALA A 233 100.42 -64.56 62.60
N ASP A 234 99.35 -65.27 62.25
CA ASP A 234 98.90 -66.50 62.91
C ASP A 234 99.96 -67.59 62.86
N GLU A 235 100.55 -67.84 61.69
CA GLU A 235 101.60 -68.85 61.52
C GLU A 235 102.91 -68.42 62.19
N THR A 236 103.26 -67.13 62.14
CA THR A 236 104.44 -66.56 62.82
C THR A 236 104.30 -66.65 64.33
N ASN A 237 103.12 -66.41 64.89
CA ASN A 237 102.82 -66.60 66.31
C ASN A 237 102.93 -68.08 66.73
N ILE A 238 102.49 -69.01 65.88
CA ILE A 238 102.66 -70.47 66.11
C ILE A 238 104.14 -70.87 66.04
N LEU A 239 104.91 -70.33 65.09
CA LEU A 239 106.35 -70.55 64.96
C LEU A 239 107.12 -69.98 66.15
N ALA A 240 106.76 -68.77 66.61
CA ALA A 240 107.31 -68.12 67.78
C ALA A 240 106.99 -68.92 69.06
N LEU A 241 105.75 -69.40 69.21
CA LEU A 241 105.34 -70.28 70.31
C LEU A 241 106.16 -71.59 70.32
N ASN A 242 106.34 -72.21 69.15
CA ASN A 242 107.18 -73.40 69.00
C ASN A 242 108.66 -73.11 69.33
N ALA A 243 109.17 -71.94 68.96
CA ALA A 243 110.52 -71.50 69.28
C ALA A 243 110.71 -71.20 70.78
N SER A 244 109.73 -70.57 71.45
CA SER A 244 109.74 -70.35 72.91
C SER A 244 109.71 -71.69 73.67
N ILE A 245 108.97 -72.68 73.18
CA ILE A 245 108.96 -74.05 73.74
C ILE A 245 110.33 -74.72 73.59
N GLU A 246 110.98 -74.61 72.43
CA GLU A 246 112.29 -75.24 72.19
C GLU A 246 113.43 -74.50 72.93
N ALA A 247 113.32 -73.18 73.11
CA ALA A 247 114.22 -72.38 73.95
C ALA A 247 114.13 -72.78 75.43
N ALA A 248 112.92 -72.99 75.96
CA ALA A 248 112.70 -73.51 77.32
C ALA A 248 113.27 -74.94 77.51
N ARG A 249 113.38 -75.72 76.43
CA ARG A 249 113.98 -77.07 76.41
C ARG A 249 115.51 -77.10 76.46
N ALA A 250 116.16 -76.05 75.94
CA ALA A 250 117.62 -75.95 75.86
C ALA A 250 118.31 -75.44 77.15
N GLY A 251 117.56 -75.04 78.18
CA GLY A 251 118.10 -74.59 79.48
C GLY A 251 118.96 -73.32 79.35
N GLU A 252 120.05 -73.19 80.12
CA GLU A 252 120.90 -71.98 80.15
C GLU A 252 121.48 -71.56 78.77
N ALA A 253 121.55 -72.48 77.79
CA ALA A 253 122.01 -72.18 76.42
C ALA A 253 120.92 -71.56 75.51
N GLY A 254 119.63 -71.64 75.90
CA GLY A 254 118.47 -71.16 75.13
C GLY A 254 117.96 -69.77 75.51
N ALA A 255 118.45 -69.17 76.60
CA ALA A 255 117.92 -67.92 77.16
C ALA A 255 117.95 -66.72 76.19
N GLY A 256 118.95 -66.66 75.30
CA GLY A 256 118.99 -65.62 74.24
C GLY A 256 117.98 -65.85 73.11
N PHE A 257 117.59 -67.11 72.86
CA PHE A 257 116.59 -67.50 71.86
C PHE A 257 115.16 -67.29 72.37
N GLU A 258 114.90 -67.48 73.67
CA GLU A 258 113.61 -67.25 74.30
C GLU A 258 113.18 -65.77 74.20
N VAL A 259 114.12 -64.84 74.42
CA VAL A 259 113.86 -63.39 74.25
C VAL A 259 113.46 -63.06 72.81
N VAL A 260 114.13 -63.66 71.81
CA VAL A 260 113.79 -63.44 70.40
C VAL A 260 112.44 -64.05 70.04
N ALA A 261 112.11 -65.22 70.58
CA ALA A 261 110.83 -65.88 70.33
C ALA A 261 109.65 -65.10 70.95
N GLU A 262 109.80 -64.55 72.16
CA GLU A 262 108.77 -63.69 72.78
C GLU A 262 108.64 -62.35 72.03
N GLU A 263 109.74 -61.79 71.51
CA GLU A 263 109.70 -60.58 70.67
C GLU A 263 108.97 -60.83 69.33
N VAL A 264 109.24 -61.96 68.66
CA VAL A 264 108.56 -62.34 67.41
C VAL A 264 107.08 -62.63 67.65
N LYS A 265 106.75 -63.24 68.80
CA LYS A 265 105.36 -63.45 69.23
C LYS A 265 104.63 -62.13 69.46
N GLY A 266 105.26 -61.18 70.15
CA GLY A 266 104.73 -59.84 70.36
C GLY A 266 104.49 -59.09 69.05
N LEU A 267 105.44 -59.16 68.11
CA LEU A 267 105.28 -58.58 66.77
C LEU A 267 104.15 -59.24 65.96
N ALA A 268 103.94 -60.55 66.11
CA ALA A 268 102.86 -61.27 65.46
C ALA A 268 101.48 -60.93 66.07
N GLU A 269 101.39 -60.74 67.39
CA GLU A 269 100.19 -60.24 68.07
C GLU A 269 99.87 -58.79 67.67
N GLU A 270 100.88 -57.92 67.60
CA GLU A 270 100.72 -56.54 67.08
C GLU A 270 100.27 -56.51 65.62
N ALA A 271 100.83 -57.38 64.76
CA ALA A 271 100.40 -57.50 63.36
C ALA A 271 98.95 -57.98 63.23
N ARG A 272 98.50 -58.87 64.11
CA ARG A 272 97.12 -59.36 64.18
C ARG A 272 96.16 -58.27 64.67
N GLU A 273 96.55 -57.49 65.67
CA GLU A 273 95.74 -56.36 66.15
C GLU A 273 95.63 -55.26 65.06
N ALA A 274 96.75 -54.93 64.41
CA ALA A 274 96.76 -53.95 63.32
C ALA A 274 95.94 -54.40 62.09
N THR A 275 95.97 -55.68 61.72
CA THR A 275 95.13 -56.22 60.62
C THR A 275 93.64 -56.22 61.00
N GLY A 276 93.29 -56.52 62.25
CA GLY A 276 91.91 -56.40 62.73
C GLY A 276 91.37 -54.97 62.73
N GLU A 277 92.22 -53.98 63.01
CA GLU A 277 91.86 -52.56 62.84
C GLU A 277 91.61 -52.22 61.35
N ILE A 278 92.47 -52.70 60.44
CA ILE A 278 92.29 -52.49 58.99
C ILE A 278 91.01 -53.17 58.48
N GLU A 279 90.71 -54.40 58.93
CA GLU A 279 89.47 -55.11 58.56
C GLU A 279 88.23 -54.32 58.99
N SER A 280 88.26 -53.71 60.19
CA SER A 280 87.19 -52.82 60.64
C SER A 280 87.08 -51.55 59.77
N SER A 281 88.21 -50.99 59.33
CA SER A 281 88.21 -49.86 58.38
C SER A 281 87.66 -50.26 57.01
N ILE A 282 88.02 -51.43 56.48
CA ILE A 282 87.49 -51.98 55.22
C ILE A 282 85.96 -52.12 55.29
N ARG A 283 85.45 -52.71 56.38
CA ARG A 283 83.99 -52.82 56.58
C ARG A 283 83.28 -51.46 56.61
N SER A 284 83.90 -50.45 57.22
CA SER A 284 83.36 -49.08 57.22
C SER A 284 83.37 -48.47 55.83
N VAL A 285 84.47 -48.59 55.10
CA VAL A 285 84.60 -48.06 53.73
C VAL A 285 83.60 -48.73 52.80
N ARG A 286 83.40 -50.06 52.90
CA ARG A 286 82.36 -50.77 52.13
C ARG A 286 80.96 -50.24 52.41
N ALA A 287 80.58 -50.12 53.68
CA ALA A 287 79.27 -49.59 54.04
C ALA A 287 79.04 -48.16 53.51
N GLU A 288 80.09 -47.34 53.48
CA GLU A 288 80.05 -45.97 52.93
C GLU A 288 80.02 -45.96 51.38
N THR A 289 80.66 -46.94 50.75
CA THR A 289 80.63 -47.17 49.29
C THR A 289 79.23 -47.61 48.86
N ASP A 290 78.62 -48.59 49.54
CA ASP A 290 77.26 -49.06 49.29
C ASP A 290 76.24 -47.92 49.44
N ALA A 291 76.36 -47.12 50.51
CA ALA A 291 75.51 -45.95 50.71
C ALA A 291 75.67 -44.91 49.59
N THR A 292 76.89 -44.72 49.08
CA THR A 292 77.15 -43.83 47.95
C THR A 292 76.51 -44.34 46.67
N VAL A 293 76.51 -45.66 46.41
CA VAL A 293 75.83 -46.26 45.26
C VAL A 293 74.31 -46.02 45.34
N ASP A 294 73.70 -46.22 46.51
CA ASP A 294 72.27 -45.97 46.72
C ASP A 294 71.91 -44.48 46.48
N GLU A 295 72.73 -43.54 46.99
CA GLU A 295 72.53 -42.10 46.76
C GLU A 295 72.66 -41.73 45.27
N MET A 296 73.60 -42.33 44.55
CA MET A 296 73.78 -42.11 43.10
C MET A 296 72.60 -42.66 42.29
N ALA A 297 72.06 -43.82 42.67
CA ALA A 297 70.86 -44.37 42.03
C ALA A 297 69.65 -43.45 42.20
N GLU A 298 69.46 -42.89 43.40
CA GLU A 298 68.39 -41.92 43.67
C GLU A 298 68.61 -40.60 42.90
N MET A 299 69.86 -40.14 42.79
CA MET A 299 70.22 -38.93 42.02
C MET A 299 69.88 -39.10 40.54
N ARG A 300 70.13 -40.29 40.00
CA ARG A 300 69.81 -40.65 38.61
C ARG A 300 68.30 -40.67 38.35
N GLU A 301 67.53 -41.28 39.25
CA GLU A 301 66.06 -41.27 39.15
C GLU A 301 65.48 -39.85 39.20
N ARG A 302 66.04 -38.97 40.05
CA ARG A 302 65.67 -37.55 40.09
C ARG A 302 66.05 -36.79 38.82
N ALA A 303 67.20 -37.08 38.22
CA ALA A 303 67.60 -36.46 36.96
C ALA A 303 66.64 -36.87 35.83
N ASP A 304 66.28 -38.15 35.74
CA ASP A 304 65.30 -38.67 34.79
C ASP A 304 63.91 -38.06 34.97
N GLU A 305 63.46 -37.86 36.22
CA GLU A 305 62.20 -37.17 36.51
C GLU A 305 62.25 -35.68 36.13
N GLY A 306 63.39 -35.03 36.38
CA GLY A 306 63.64 -33.65 35.96
C GLY A 306 63.58 -33.50 34.44
N ILE A 307 64.19 -34.41 33.68
CA ILE A 307 64.17 -34.41 32.22
C ILE A 307 62.74 -34.51 31.72
N ARG A 308 61.97 -35.49 32.21
CA ARG A 308 60.55 -35.66 31.84
C ARG A 308 59.71 -34.41 32.13
N THR A 309 59.97 -33.74 33.25
CA THR A 309 59.26 -32.50 33.63
C THR A 309 59.62 -31.35 32.70
N ALA A 310 60.90 -31.20 32.35
CA ALA A 310 61.36 -30.17 31.43
C ALA A 310 60.90 -30.42 30.00
N GLU A 311 60.83 -31.69 29.55
CA GLU A 311 60.24 -32.07 28.26
C GLU A 311 58.75 -31.73 28.18
N ALA A 312 57.98 -31.98 29.25
CA ALA A 312 56.58 -31.58 29.30
C ALA A 312 56.39 -30.06 29.28
N ALA A 313 57.29 -29.30 29.91
CA ALA A 313 57.28 -27.84 29.84
C ALA A 313 57.62 -27.33 28.44
N LEU A 314 58.59 -27.96 27.77
CA LEU A 314 58.96 -27.66 26.38
C LEU A 314 57.78 -27.87 25.42
N GLU A 315 57.06 -28.99 25.56
CA GLU A 315 55.84 -29.27 24.78
C GLU A 315 54.78 -28.19 25.02
N ALA A 316 54.51 -27.84 26.29
CA ALA A 316 53.53 -26.80 26.62
C ALA A 316 53.89 -25.40 26.07
N PHE A 317 55.18 -25.03 26.02
CA PHE A 317 55.60 -23.76 25.40
C PHE A 317 55.52 -23.81 23.88
N THR A 318 55.74 -24.97 23.26
CA THR A 318 55.57 -25.15 21.81
C THR A 318 54.10 -25.02 21.43
N ASP A 319 53.20 -25.68 22.16
CA ASP A 319 51.74 -25.55 21.96
C ASP A 319 51.29 -24.09 22.15
N LEU A 320 51.83 -23.39 23.15
CA LEU A 320 51.54 -21.97 23.36
C LEU A 320 51.99 -21.09 22.18
N ALA A 321 53.13 -21.39 21.56
CA ALA A 321 53.60 -20.66 20.39
C ALA A 321 52.67 -20.86 19.18
N ASP A 322 52.15 -22.09 19.00
CA ASP A 322 51.16 -22.39 17.97
C ASP A 322 49.83 -21.65 18.21
N ASP A 323 49.31 -21.66 19.44
CA ASP A 323 48.10 -20.93 19.84
C ASP A 323 48.24 -19.40 19.60
N VAL A 324 49.42 -18.85 19.88
CA VAL A 324 49.73 -17.44 19.63
C VAL A 324 49.80 -17.12 18.13
N SER A 325 50.32 -18.04 17.31
CA SER A 325 50.30 -17.89 15.86
C SER A 325 48.87 -17.86 15.33
N GLU A 326 47.99 -18.74 15.82
CA GLU A 326 46.57 -18.74 15.44
C GLU A 326 45.88 -17.44 15.86
N THR A 327 46.15 -16.97 17.08
CA THR A 327 45.65 -15.67 17.56
C THR A 327 46.10 -14.52 16.67
N THR A 328 47.38 -14.51 16.26
CA THR A 328 47.94 -13.48 15.37
C THR A 328 47.25 -13.48 14.00
N SER A 329 46.98 -14.67 13.45
CA SER A 329 46.21 -14.80 12.20
C SER A 329 44.77 -14.29 12.36
N GLY A 330 44.07 -14.65 13.44
CA GLY A 330 42.72 -14.16 13.71
C GLY A 330 42.65 -12.64 13.87
N VAL A 331 43.66 -12.02 14.50
CA VAL A 331 43.75 -10.56 14.62
C VAL A 331 43.98 -9.88 13.26
N ALA A 332 44.74 -10.51 12.35
CA ALA A 332 44.92 -9.99 10.99
C ALA A 332 43.60 -10.01 10.21
N GLU A 333 42.81 -11.08 10.33
CA GLU A 333 41.48 -11.17 9.72
C GLU A 333 40.51 -10.10 10.27
N ILE A 334 40.58 -9.81 11.58
CA ILE A 334 39.80 -8.74 12.21
C ILE A 334 40.19 -7.37 11.63
N ARG A 335 41.48 -7.10 11.45
CA ARG A 335 41.96 -5.83 10.85
C ARG A 335 41.45 -5.68 9.42
N ASP A 336 41.58 -6.72 8.59
CA ASP A 336 41.09 -6.70 7.21
C ASP A 336 39.58 -6.43 7.15
N ALA A 337 38.79 -7.10 8.00
CA ALA A 337 37.34 -6.87 8.10
C ALA A 337 37.00 -5.45 8.60
N THR A 338 37.81 -4.89 9.49
CA THR A 338 37.63 -3.53 10.03
C THR A 338 37.93 -2.47 8.96
N ASP A 339 38.96 -2.68 8.14
CA ASP A 339 39.28 -1.81 6.99
C ASP A 339 38.20 -1.87 5.89
N ASP A 340 37.67 -3.07 5.60
CA ASP A 340 36.53 -3.24 4.69
C ASP A 340 35.27 -2.53 5.21
N GLN A 341 35.04 -2.59 6.54
CA GLN A 341 33.94 -1.90 7.19
C GLN A 341 34.10 -0.38 7.13
N ALA A 342 35.31 0.15 7.34
CA ALA A 342 35.60 1.57 7.19
C ALA A 342 35.31 2.06 5.76
N THR A 343 35.76 1.32 4.75
CA THR A 343 35.46 1.61 3.33
C THR A 343 33.96 1.58 3.03
N SER A 344 33.25 0.62 3.62
CA SER A 344 31.79 0.50 3.46
C SER A 344 31.06 1.67 4.11
N ILE A 345 31.52 2.14 5.27
CA ILE A 345 30.95 3.31 5.95
C ILE A 345 31.12 4.56 5.08
N GLU A 346 32.29 4.79 4.48
CA GLU A 346 32.51 5.90 3.54
C GLU A 346 31.53 5.86 2.37
N ALA A 347 31.33 4.69 1.76
CA ALA A 347 30.38 4.52 0.66
C ALA A 347 28.92 4.80 1.08
N VAL A 348 28.55 4.45 2.31
CA VAL A 348 27.21 4.74 2.86
C VAL A 348 27.06 6.23 3.16
N VAL A 349 28.10 6.90 3.67
CA VAL A 349 28.09 8.36 3.86
C VAL A 349 27.85 9.08 2.53
N ASP A 350 28.60 8.73 1.48
CA ASP A 350 28.41 9.32 0.14
C ASP A 350 26.98 9.11 -0.41
N ALA A 351 26.41 7.93 -0.17
CA ALA A 351 25.04 7.60 -0.57
C ALA A 351 24.02 8.45 0.21
N VAL A 352 24.20 8.62 1.51
CA VAL A 352 23.32 9.42 2.37
C VAL A 352 23.39 10.91 1.99
N GLU A 353 24.58 11.43 1.70
CA GLU A 353 24.74 12.81 1.20
C GLU A 353 24.02 13.01 -0.14
N SER A 354 24.13 12.04 -1.06
CA SER A 354 23.44 12.09 -2.37
C SER A 354 21.90 12.11 -2.22
N VAL A 355 21.35 11.38 -1.24
CA VAL A 355 19.91 11.43 -0.93
C VAL A 355 19.53 12.79 -0.35
N GLY A 356 20.44 13.43 0.41
CA GLY A 356 20.26 14.78 0.94
C GLY A 356 20.14 15.83 -0.14
N ASP A 357 21.05 15.79 -1.11
CA ASP A 357 21.03 16.66 -2.28
C ASP A 357 19.73 16.47 -3.09
N LEU A 358 19.30 15.22 -3.29
CA LEU A 358 18.06 14.89 -3.99
C LEU A 358 16.81 15.40 -3.25
N ALA A 359 16.81 15.35 -1.91
CA ALA A 359 15.73 15.89 -1.10
C ALA A 359 15.64 17.43 -1.22
N GLU A 360 16.78 18.12 -1.31
CA GLU A 360 16.81 19.57 -1.59
C GLU A 360 16.30 19.90 -3.00
N GLU A 361 16.70 19.13 -4.00
CA GLU A 361 16.22 19.27 -5.38
C GLU A 361 14.72 19.03 -5.47
N THR A 362 14.22 17.97 -4.82
CA THR A 362 12.78 17.64 -4.77
C THR A 362 11.97 18.77 -4.13
N ALA A 363 12.47 19.37 -3.05
CA ALA A 363 11.82 20.52 -2.42
C ALA A 363 11.80 21.75 -3.33
N ALA A 364 12.88 21.97 -4.11
CA ALA A 364 12.92 23.06 -5.08
C ALA A 364 11.93 22.84 -6.24
N ASP A 365 11.88 21.62 -6.80
CA ASP A 365 10.96 21.23 -7.86
C ASP A 365 9.49 21.34 -7.42
N ALA A 366 9.21 20.97 -6.17
CA ALA A 366 7.89 21.15 -5.55
C ALA A 366 7.50 22.64 -5.49
N GLY A 367 8.43 23.52 -5.10
CA GLY A 367 8.24 24.96 -5.13
C GLY A 367 7.94 25.51 -6.53
N ASP A 368 8.66 25.03 -7.55
CA ASP A 368 8.43 25.40 -8.95
C ASP A 368 7.05 24.90 -9.47
N ALA A 369 6.64 23.69 -9.09
CA ALA A 369 5.32 23.15 -9.42
C ALA A 369 4.19 24.00 -8.81
N THR A 370 4.34 24.47 -7.56
CA THR A 370 3.42 25.41 -6.92
C THR A 370 3.31 26.72 -7.70
N ALA A 371 4.44 27.27 -8.18
CA ALA A 371 4.43 28.49 -8.98
C ALA A 371 3.70 28.31 -10.32
N VAL A 372 3.87 27.16 -10.98
CA VAL A 372 3.17 26.80 -12.22
C VAL A 372 1.66 26.65 -11.97
N ALA A 373 1.27 25.94 -10.92
CA ALA A 373 -0.14 25.79 -10.54
C ALA A 373 -0.81 27.16 -10.27
N HIS A 374 -0.08 28.08 -9.65
CA HIS A 374 -0.59 29.44 -9.38
C HIS A 374 -0.77 30.27 -10.67
N ALA A 375 0.16 30.15 -11.62
CA ALA A 375 0.03 30.77 -12.94
C ALA A 375 -1.13 30.18 -13.75
N GLN A 376 -1.36 28.87 -13.64
CA GLN A 376 -2.49 28.18 -14.26
C GLN A 376 -3.82 28.65 -13.68
N LYS A 377 -3.95 28.77 -12.36
CA LYS A 377 -5.15 29.32 -11.69
C LYS A 377 -5.51 30.73 -12.20
N THR A 378 -4.50 31.57 -12.42
CA THR A 378 -4.70 32.93 -12.96
C THR A 378 -5.21 32.87 -14.41
N SER A 379 -4.60 32.04 -15.24
CA SER A 379 -5.02 31.85 -16.65
C SER A 379 -6.45 31.29 -16.75
N LEU A 380 -6.81 30.36 -15.86
CA LEU A 380 -8.16 29.78 -15.78
C LEU A 380 -9.22 30.81 -15.38
N ALA A 381 -8.88 31.76 -14.50
CA ALA A 381 -9.77 32.86 -14.14
C ALA A 381 -10.06 33.78 -15.34
N GLU A 382 -9.06 34.04 -16.19
CA GLU A 382 -9.24 34.82 -17.42
C GLU A 382 -10.12 34.09 -18.45
N VAL A 383 -9.92 32.77 -18.62
CA VAL A 383 -10.77 31.94 -19.50
C VAL A 383 -12.20 31.88 -19.00
N ALA A 384 -12.43 31.73 -17.69
CA ALA A 384 -13.77 31.77 -17.10
C ALA A 384 -14.47 33.11 -17.33
N ALA A 385 -13.75 34.24 -17.18
CA ALA A 385 -14.29 35.56 -17.43
C ALA A 385 -14.65 35.76 -18.92
N GLY A 386 -13.80 35.27 -19.83
CA GLY A 386 -14.06 35.27 -21.27
C GLY A 386 -15.28 34.44 -21.65
N ALA A 387 -15.39 33.23 -21.10
CA ALA A 387 -16.56 32.36 -21.26
C ALA A 387 -17.83 33.05 -20.72
N SER A 388 -17.77 33.70 -19.55
CA SER A 388 -18.94 34.41 -19.04
C SER A 388 -19.39 35.56 -19.94
N THR A 389 -18.44 36.35 -20.44
CA THR A 389 -18.74 37.42 -21.38
C THR A 389 -19.37 36.89 -22.67
N LEU A 390 -18.94 35.72 -23.15
CA LEU A 390 -19.50 35.09 -24.34
C LEU A 390 -20.94 34.61 -24.09
N ALA A 391 -21.18 33.93 -22.96
CA ALA A 391 -22.52 33.52 -22.54
C ALA A 391 -23.49 34.71 -22.44
N ASP A 392 -23.06 35.82 -21.81
CA ASP A 392 -23.90 37.01 -21.67
C ASP A 392 -24.26 37.62 -23.04
N ARG A 393 -23.31 37.61 -23.99
CA ARG A 393 -23.53 38.12 -25.35
C ARG A 393 -24.42 37.20 -26.18
N THR A 394 -24.31 35.89 -25.97
CA THR A 394 -25.20 34.90 -26.58
C THR A 394 -26.61 35.02 -26.02
N GLY A 395 -26.81 35.18 -24.71
CA GLY A 395 -28.12 35.44 -24.14
C GLY A 395 -28.74 36.76 -24.61
N THR A 396 -27.93 37.80 -24.82
CA THR A 396 -28.43 39.06 -25.44
C THR A 396 -28.83 38.87 -26.91
N LEU A 397 -28.18 37.93 -27.62
CA LEU A 397 -28.52 37.59 -29.00
C LEU A 397 -29.81 36.77 -29.03
N ASP A 398 -29.93 35.77 -28.16
CA ASP A 398 -31.12 34.96 -27.89
C ASP A 398 -32.35 35.85 -27.63
N ASP A 399 -32.27 36.74 -26.63
CA ASP A 399 -33.31 37.74 -26.31
C ASP A 399 -33.71 38.62 -27.52
N ALA A 400 -32.75 38.88 -28.42
CA ALA A 400 -32.97 39.71 -29.61
C ALA A 400 -33.55 38.92 -30.78
N LEU A 401 -33.33 37.61 -30.84
CA LEU A 401 -33.87 36.68 -31.83
C LEU A 401 -35.26 36.20 -31.41
N ASP A 402 -35.52 36.03 -30.12
CA ASP A 402 -36.85 35.76 -29.53
C ASP A 402 -37.90 36.82 -29.89
N ALA A 403 -37.47 38.05 -30.18
CA ALA A 403 -38.34 39.09 -30.70
C ALA A 403 -38.87 38.80 -32.12
N TYR A 404 -38.34 37.76 -32.79
CA TYR A 404 -38.67 37.34 -34.14
C TYR A 404 -39.09 35.86 -34.15
N ASP A 405 -40.39 35.63 -34.03
CA ASP A 405 -40.99 34.31 -33.91
C ASP A 405 -40.97 33.59 -35.28
N ALA A 406 -40.01 32.68 -35.48
CA ALA A 406 -39.84 31.89 -36.71
C ALA A 406 -40.55 30.52 -36.64
N ASP A 407 -40.83 30.02 -35.44
CA ASP A 407 -41.56 28.78 -35.19
C ASP A 407 -42.84 29.11 -34.44
N GLY A 408 -43.94 29.22 -35.19
CA GLY A 408 -45.26 29.30 -34.58
C GLY A 408 -45.62 28.02 -33.83
N THR A 409 -45.12 27.86 -32.59
CA THR A 409 -45.69 27.18 -31.41
C THR A 409 -44.66 27.12 -30.27
N ALA A 410 -44.48 28.19 -29.49
CA ALA A 410 -43.92 28.11 -28.14
C ALA A 410 -45.07 28.00 -27.12
N ASP A 411 -45.11 26.90 -26.36
CA ASP A 411 -45.96 26.75 -25.19
C ASP A 411 -45.11 27.14 -23.97
N ASP A 412 -45.28 28.38 -23.51
CA ASP A 412 -44.55 29.11 -22.46
C ASP A 412 -44.74 28.51 -21.03
N ASP A 413 -45.20 27.25 -20.94
CA ASP A 413 -45.71 26.58 -19.72
C ASP A 413 -44.94 25.28 -19.35
N ALA A 414 -43.85 24.92 -20.04
CA ALA A 414 -43.12 23.67 -19.78
C ALA A 414 -42.25 23.68 -18.51
N VAL A 415 -42.42 22.70 -17.63
CA VAL A 415 -41.62 22.48 -16.41
C VAL A 415 -40.35 21.69 -16.75
N VAL A 416 -39.18 22.25 -16.46
CA VAL A 416 -37.89 21.58 -16.69
C VAL A 416 -37.27 21.10 -15.37
N LEU A 417 -36.89 19.82 -15.32
CA LEU A 417 -36.25 19.21 -14.15
C LEU A 417 -34.75 18.98 -14.42
N ASP A 418 -33.89 19.78 -13.80
CA ASP A 418 -32.47 19.47 -13.77
C ASP A 418 -32.21 18.27 -12.84
N PHE A 419 -31.59 17.23 -13.40
CA PHE A 419 -31.32 15.97 -12.70
C PHE A 419 -29.82 15.66 -12.70
N TRP A 420 -29.14 15.88 -11.57
CA TRP A 420 -27.71 15.59 -11.44
C TRP A 420 -27.44 14.16 -11.00
N HIS A 421 -26.53 13.45 -11.69
CA HIS A 421 -26.24 12.05 -11.39
C HIS A 421 -24.78 11.63 -11.52
N ALA A 422 -24.43 10.51 -10.85
CA ALA A 422 -23.09 9.95 -10.83
C ALA A 422 -22.70 9.11 -12.07
N PHE A 423 -23.66 8.70 -12.91
CA PHE A 423 -23.39 7.72 -13.97
C PHE A 423 -22.61 8.25 -15.17
N GLY A 424 -21.80 7.37 -15.76
CA GLY A 424 -21.24 7.51 -17.10
C GLY A 424 -21.53 6.28 -17.97
N GLY A 425 -21.06 6.30 -19.22
CA GLY A 425 -21.14 5.16 -20.14
C GLY A 425 -22.58 4.72 -20.45
N ARG A 426 -22.80 3.39 -20.52
CA ARG A 426 -24.12 2.81 -20.85
C ARG A 426 -25.23 3.22 -19.89
N LYS A 427 -24.90 3.39 -18.60
CA LYS A 427 -25.87 3.76 -17.56
C LYS A 427 -26.40 5.18 -17.73
N ALA A 428 -25.53 6.13 -18.10
CA ALA A 428 -25.95 7.49 -18.40
C ALA A 428 -26.87 7.53 -19.64
N ARG A 429 -26.50 6.83 -20.71
CA ARG A 429 -27.34 6.75 -21.93
C ARG A 429 -28.72 6.17 -21.66
N LEU A 430 -28.81 5.10 -20.86
CA LEU A 430 -30.11 4.53 -20.47
C LEU A 430 -30.95 5.52 -19.65
N LEU A 431 -30.31 6.36 -18.85
CA LEU A 431 -31.00 7.41 -18.09
C LEU A 431 -31.50 8.55 -19.00
N ASP A 432 -30.72 8.93 -20.02
CA ASP A 432 -31.13 9.89 -21.05
C ASP A 432 -32.32 9.34 -21.85
N GLU A 433 -32.30 8.05 -22.20
CA GLU A 433 -33.42 7.37 -22.85
C GLU A 433 -34.68 7.38 -21.96
N PHE A 434 -34.54 7.09 -20.66
CA PHE A 434 -35.65 7.17 -19.72
C PHE A 434 -36.22 8.58 -19.57
N ALA A 435 -35.37 9.61 -19.55
CA ALA A 435 -35.80 11.00 -19.53
C ALA A 435 -36.60 11.37 -20.79
N ALA A 436 -36.10 10.98 -21.98
CA ALA A 436 -36.77 11.23 -23.25
C ALA A 436 -38.10 10.46 -23.38
N GLU A 437 -38.15 9.20 -22.95
CA GLU A 437 -39.36 8.40 -22.93
C GLU A 437 -40.43 8.99 -22.00
N PHE A 438 -40.04 9.50 -20.84
CA PHE A 438 -40.95 10.16 -19.91
C PHE A 438 -41.49 11.47 -20.47
N ALA A 439 -40.63 12.30 -21.06
CA ALA A 439 -41.03 13.55 -21.70
C ALA A 439 -42.01 13.30 -22.87
N ALA A 440 -41.79 12.27 -23.68
CA ALA A 440 -42.70 11.90 -24.76
C ALA A 440 -44.07 11.38 -24.28
N GLN A 441 -44.17 10.97 -23.01
CA GLN A 441 -45.41 10.49 -22.39
C GLN A 441 -46.14 11.57 -21.58
N THR A 442 -45.51 12.73 -21.36
CA THR A 442 -45.97 13.75 -20.41
C THR A 442 -46.00 15.12 -21.07
N ASP A 443 -47.18 15.73 -21.17
CA ASP A 443 -47.32 17.08 -21.74
C ASP A 443 -46.70 18.13 -20.80
N GLY A 444 -45.79 18.96 -21.33
CA GLY A 444 -45.24 20.11 -20.61
C GLY A 444 -44.21 19.78 -19.53
N VAL A 445 -43.55 18.61 -19.55
CA VAL A 445 -42.46 18.28 -18.62
C VAL A 445 -41.23 17.78 -19.38
N ALA A 446 -40.07 18.39 -19.13
CA ALA A 446 -38.77 17.94 -19.62
C ALA A 446 -37.85 17.56 -18.46
N VAL A 447 -37.05 16.50 -18.63
CA VAL A 447 -36.03 16.09 -17.66
C VAL A 447 -34.66 16.24 -18.32
N ARG A 448 -33.72 16.91 -17.64
CA ARG A 448 -32.36 17.16 -18.11
C ARG A 448 -31.34 16.41 -17.22
N PRO A 449 -31.04 15.13 -17.52
CA PRO A 449 -29.98 14.41 -16.82
C PRO A 449 -28.61 15.05 -17.10
N ALA A 450 -27.81 15.25 -16.05
CA ALA A 450 -26.46 15.79 -16.14
C ALA A 450 -25.50 14.96 -15.28
N SER A 451 -24.54 14.31 -15.93
CA SER A 451 -23.50 13.56 -15.22
C SER A 451 -22.55 14.48 -14.48
N LYS A 452 -22.28 14.16 -13.22
CA LYS A 452 -21.22 14.73 -12.39
C LYS A 452 -20.02 13.79 -12.25
N GLY A 453 -19.95 12.75 -13.09
CA GLY A 453 -18.80 11.86 -13.25
C GLY A 453 -18.62 10.79 -12.18
N SER A 454 -18.96 11.06 -10.93
CA SER A 454 -18.86 10.09 -9.82
C SER A 454 -19.88 10.38 -8.73
N TYR A 455 -20.07 9.43 -7.80
CA TYR A 455 -20.91 9.66 -6.62
C TYR A 455 -20.40 10.80 -5.76
N ARG A 456 -19.08 10.84 -5.50
CA ARG A 456 -18.46 11.92 -4.73
C ARG A 456 -18.65 13.27 -5.41
N GLY A 457 -18.46 13.34 -6.73
CA GLY A 457 -18.69 14.54 -7.53
C GLY A 457 -20.14 15.00 -7.53
N ALA A 458 -21.09 14.08 -7.72
CA ALA A 458 -22.53 14.38 -7.66
C ALA A 458 -22.94 14.90 -6.27
N PHE A 459 -22.43 14.27 -5.21
CA PHE A 459 -22.70 14.64 -3.84
C PHE A 459 -22.13 16.01 -3.47
N GLN A 460 -20.84 16.26 -3.75
CA GLN A 460 -20.18 17.53 -3.47
C GLN A 460 -20.83 18.68 -4.26
N ALA A 461 -21.08 18.48 -5.56
CA ALA A 461 -21.74 19.50 -6.38
C ALA A 461 -23.14 19.83 -5.84
N THR A 462 -23.92 18.80 -5.49
CA THR A 462 -25.28 18.98 -4.98
C THR A 462 -25.30 19.73 -3.64
N LEU A 463 -24.48 19.32 -2.66
CA LEU A 463 -24.45 20.01 -1.36
C LEU A 463 -23.93 21.45 -1.49
N ALA A 464 -22.89 21.69 -2.28
CA ALA A 464 -22.41 23.05 -2.52
C ALA A 464 -23.46 23.95 -3.20
N ALA A 465 -24.27 23.38 -4.10
CA ALA A 465 -25.39 24.09 -4.72
C ALA A 465 -26.55 24.32 -3.73
N ALA A 466 -26.84 23.35 -2.88
CA ALA A 466 -27.80 23.47 -1.79
C ALA A 466 -27.42 24.58 -0.80
N ASP A 467 -26.15 24.71 -0.42
CA ASP A 467 -25.64 25.78 0.46
C ASP A 467 -25.86 27.18 -0.14
N ARG A 468 -25.93 27.28 -1.48
CA ARG A 468 -26.25 28.52 -2.20
C ARG A 468 -27.76 28.72 -2.43
N GLY A 469 -28.59 27.76 -2.05
CA GLY A 469 -30.04 27.78 -2.30
C GLY A 469 -30.44 27.42 -3.72
N GLU A 470 -29.55 26.82 -4.51
CA GLU A 470 -29.76 26.48 -5.93
C GLU A 470 -29.48 24.99 -6.23
N PRO A 471 -29.98 24.02 -5.42
CA PRO A 471 -29.78 22.60 -5.74
C PRO A 471 -30.55 22.20 -7.02
N PRO A 472 -30.10 21.16 -7.75
CA PRO A 472 -30.88 20.60 -8.86
C PRO A 472 -32.23 20.07 -8.36
N ALA A 473 -33.26 20.08 -9.21
CA ALA A 473 -34.58 19.57 -8.85
C ALA A 473 -34.52 18.12 -8.36
N ILE A 474 -33.68 17.29 -9.00
CA ILE A 474 -33.38 15.92 -8.59
C ILE A 474 -31.87 15.73 -8.45
N ALA A 475 -31.43 15.16 -7.33
CA ALA A 475 -30.04 14.78 -7.11
C ALA A 475 -29.90 13.29 -6.83
N HIS A 476 -29.04 12.61 -7.57
CA HIS A 476 -28.67 11.22 -7.29
C HIS A 476 -27.45 11.17 -6.36
N LEU A 477 -27.67 10.73 -5.13
CA LEU A 477 -26.67 10.66 -4.06
C LEU A 477 -26.45 9.20 -3.65
N TYR A 478 -25.20 8.84 -3.36
CA TYR A 478 -24.86 7.53 -2.79
C TYR A 478 -25.41 7.31 -1.39
N GLU A 479 -25.47 6.05 -0.96
CA GLU A 479 -26.03 5.64 0.33
C GLU A 479 -25.29 6.29 1.52
N ILE A 480 -23.96 6.40 1.47
CA ILE A 480 -23.18 6.97 2.58
C ILE A 480 -23.36 8.48 2.75
N GLY A 481 -23.85 9.17 1.72
CA GLY A 481 -24.16 10.60 1.76
C GLY A 481 -25.46 10.92 2.53
N THR A 482 -26.26 9.90 2.87
CA THR A 482 -27.61 10.07 3.43
C THR A 482 -27.61 10.94 4.69
N GLN A 483 -26.71 10.71 5.65
CA GLN A 483 -26.71 11.49 6.90
C GLN A 483 -26.47 12.98 6.65
N ARG A 484 -25.50 13.32 5.80
CA ARG A 484 -25.19 14.70 5.44
C ARG A 484 -26.28 15.35 4.57
N ALA A 485 -26.96 14.58 3.72
CA ALA A 485 -28.11 15.06 2.97
C ALA A 485 -29.32 15.35 3.88
N LEU A 486 -29.53 14.57 4.94
CA LEU A 486 -30.53 14.87 5.97
C LEU A 486 -30.15 16.13 6.76
N ASP A 487 -28.89 16.21 7.21
CA ASP A 487 -28.40 17.31 8.05
C ASP A 487 -28.34 18.65 7.30
N SER A 488 -28.25 18.66 5.96
CA SER A 488 -28.29 19.90 5.17
C SER A 488 -29.65 20.59 5.16
N GLY A 489 -30.74 19.85 5.42
CA GLY A 489 -32.10 20.36 5.36
C GLY A 489 -32.56 20.78 3.95
N ALA A 490 -31.80 20.46 2.90
CA ALA A 490 -32.02 20.96 1.55
C ALA A 490 -33.03 20.16 0.71
N PHE A 491 -33.57 19.06 1.26
CA PHE A 491 -34.38 18.10 0.50
C PHE A 491 -35.71 17.81 1.20
N THR A 492 -36.77 17.72 0.39
CA THR A 492 -38.10 17.29 0.86
C THR A 492 -38.15 15.75 0.89
N PRO A 493 -38.73 15.13 1.96
CA PRO A 493 -38.93 13.69 1.98
C PRO A 493 -39.81 13.21 0.81
N VAL A 494 -39.27 12.29 0.01
CA VAL A 494 -39.94 11.79 -1.21
C VAL A 494 -41.27 11.11 -0.92
N GLU A 495 -41.45 10.45 0.23
CA GLU A 495 -42.74 9.84 0.63
C GLU A 495 -43.90 10.85 0.56
N ARG A 496 -43.68 12.09 1.02
CA ARG A 496 -44.70 13.14 1.02
C ARG A 496 -45.09 13.53 -0.40
N LEU A 497 -44.14 13.50 -1.33
CA LEU A 497 -44.35 13.85 -2.72
C LEU A 497 -45.11 12.73 -3.45
N LEU A 498 -44.75 11.47 -3.19
CA LEU A 498 -45.42 10.29 -3.76
C LEU A 498 -46.86 10.15 -3.25
N ASP A 499 -47.12 10.30 -1.95
CA ASP A 499 -48.47 10.26 -1.37
C ASP A 499 -49.40 11.32 -1.97
N ALA A 500 -48.87 12.54 -2.14
CA ALA A 500 -49.61 13.63 -2.76
C ALA A 500 -49.97 13.31 -4.21
N GLU A 501 -49.07 12.65 -4.95
CA GLU A 501 -49.29 12.28 -6.34
C GLU A 501 -50.26 11.09 -6.48
N SER A 502 -50.06 10.02 -5.70
CA SER A 502 -50.98 8.88 -5.62
C SER A 502 -52.40 9.32 -5.23
N GLY A 503 -52.54 10.26 -4.31
CA GLY A 503 -53.82 10.87 -3.94
C GLY A 503 -54.49 11.68 -5.07
N ARG A 504 -53.73 12.24 -6.02
CA ARG A 504 -54.26 12.92 -7.21
C ARG A 504 -54.72 11.92 -8.26
N VAL A 505 -53.91 10.90 -8.54
CA VAL A 505 -54.23 9.80 -9.47
C VAL A 505 -55.54 9.12 -9.05
N ALA A 506 -55.70 8.81 -7.75
CA ALA A 506 -56.91 8.19 -7.21
C ALA A 506 -58.18 9.06 -7.29
N ARG A 507 -58.05 10.39 -7.36
CA ARG A 507 -59.19 11.34 -7.40
C ARG A 507 -59.67 11.70 -8.80
N GLY A 508 -59.06 11.15 -9.85
CA GLY A 508 -59.43 11.49 -11.23
C GLY A 508 -59.22 12.97 -11.56
N GLY A 509 -58.23 13.61 -10.92
CA GLY A 509 -57.70 14.90 -11.41
C GLY A 509 -57.23 14.78 -12.86
N PRO A 510 -56.97 15.87 -13.60
CA PRO A 510 -56.64 15.79 -15.02
C PRO A 510 -55.43 14.87 -15.18
N ALA A 511 -55.70 13.64 -15.60
CA ALA A 511 -54.74 12.56 -15.79
C ALA A 511 -53.82 12.82 -17.00
N ALA A 512 -53.77 14.08 -17.45
CA ALA A 512 -53.13 14.53 -18.68
C ALA A 512 -51.78 15.22 -18.44
N ALA A 513 -51.47 15.69 -17.23
CA ALA A 513 -50.22 16.45 -16.99
C ALA A 513 -49.05 15.61 -16.43
N SER A 514 -49.26 14.36 -16.00
CA SER A 514 -48.16 13.50 -15.49
C SER A 514 -47.82 12.30 -16.36
N GLY A 515 -48.62 11.99 -17.38
CA GLY A 515 -48.32 10.96 -18.39
C GLY A 515 -48.18 9.50 -17.90
N SER A 516 -47.92 9.28 -16.62
CA SER A 516 -47.42 8.02 -16.08
C SER A 516 -48.53 7.01 -15.83
N GLY A 517 -49.71 7.46 -15.37
CA GLY A 517 -50.82 6.59 -14.99
C GLY A 517 -50.51 5.62 -13.85
N VAL A 518 -49.35 5.76 -13.17
CA VAL A 518 -48.86 4.85 -12.13
C VAL A 518 -48.90 5.57 -10.79
N ALA A 519 -49.74 5.09 -9.86
CA ALA A 519 -49.60 5.40 -8.45
C ALA A 519 -48.56 4.43 -7.88
N LEU A 520 -47.46 4.95 -7.33
CA LEU A 520 -46.48 4.16 -6.59
C LEU A 520 -46.81 4.31 -5.10
N ASP A 521 -47.08 3.20 -4.44
CA ASP A 521 -47.12 3.16 -2.97
C ASP A 521 -45.68 2.90 -2.47
N ALA A 522 -45.26 3.59 -1.42
CA ALA A 522 -43.96 3.32 -0.80
C ALA A 522 -43.85 1.87 -0.28
N ALA A 523 -44.99 1.21 -0.05
CA ALA A 523 -45.09 -0.21 0.29
C ALA A 523 -44.78 -1.17 -0.89
N ASP A 524 -44.74 -0.67 -2.13
CA ASP A 524 -44.41 -1.48 -3.32
C ASP A 524 -42.90 -1.65 -3.53
N LEU A 525 -42.09 -0.89 -2.79
CA LEU A 525 -40.63 -0.93 -2.81
C LEU A 525 -40.10 -2.10 -1.97
N LEU A 526 -38.95 -2.64 -2.36
CA LEU A 526 -38.26 -3.67 -1.58
C LEU A 526 -37.79 -3.09 -0.24
N ASP A 527 -38.32 -3.61 0.86
CA ASP A 527 -37.98 -3.16 2.21
C ASP A 527 -36.47 -3.19 2.51
N PRO A 528 -35.71 -4.23 2.18
CA PRO A 528 -34.25 -4.24 2.38
C PRO A 528 -33.51 -3.08 1.68
N VAL A 529 -34.09 -2.55 0.61
CA VAL A 529 -33.54 -1.41 -0.14
C VAL A 529 -34.07 -0.08 0.41
N ALA A 530 -35.38 0.02 0.61
CA ALA A 530 -36.04 1.25 1.05
C ALA A 530 -35.68 1.62 2.49
N ASN A 531 -35.48 0.64 3.38
CA ASN A 531 -35.19 0.86 4.80
C ASN A 531 -33.89 1.63 5.03
N TYR A 532 -32.89 1.50 4.16
CA TYR A 532 -31.67 2.32 4.27
C TYR A 532 -31.99 3.83 4.21
N TYR A 533 -32.96 4.21 3.39
CA TYR A 533 -33.34 5.60 3.12
C TYR A 533 -34.55 6.07 3.96
N ARG A 534 -35.03 5.25 4.89
CA ARG A 534 -36.08 5.61 5.85
C ARG A 534 -35.46 6.19 7.13
N THR A 535 -36.03 7.28 7.62
CA THR A 535 -35.71 7.86 8.93
C THR A 535 -37.02 8.08 9.67
N ASP A 536 -37.12 7.58 10.90
CA ASP A 536 -38.36 7.61 11.69
C ASP A 536 -39.58 7.07 10.94
N GLY A 537 -39.36 6.07 10.09
CA GLY A 537 -40.39 5.43 9.26
C GLY A 537 -40.76 6.19 7.97
N VAL A 538 -40.15 7.34 7.69
CA VAL A 538 -40.43 8.15 6.49
C VAL A 538 -39.35 7.94 5.44
N LEU A 539 -39.73 7.67 4.19
CA LEU A 539 -38.82 7.57 3.05
C LEU A 539 -38.34 8.96 2.60
N HIS A 540 -37.06 9.25 2.84
CA HIS A 540 -36.49 10.57 2.53
C HIS A 540 -36.03 10.70 1.08
N SER A 541 -35.56 9.62 0.47
CA SER A 541 -35.12 9.59 -0.93
C SER A 541 -35.59 8.31 -1.62
N MET A 542 -35.83 8.38 -2.93
CA MET A 542 -36.26 7.23 -3.72
C MET A 542 -35.06 6.31 -3.99
N PRO A 543 -35.04 5.06 -3.52
CA PRO A 543 -33.99 4.13 -3.91
C PRO A 543 -34.00 3.93 -5.43
N PHE A 544 -32.85 3.92 -6.09
CA PHE A 544 -32.80 3.82 -7.54
C PHE A 544 -31.92 2.69 -8.04
N ASN A 545 -30.66 2.66 -7.61
CA ASN A 545 -29.73 1.63 -8.02
C ASN A 545 -29.11 1.00 -6.79
N ALA A 546 -29.57 -0.21 -6.47
CA ALA A 546 -29.12 -0.97 -5.31
C ALA A 546 -28.25 -2.14 -5.75
N SER A 547 -27.17 -2.39 -5.03
CA SER A 547 -26.30 -3.55 -5.22
C SER A 547 -25.82 -4.12 -3.90
N THR A 548 -25.44 -5.39 -3.90
CA THR A 548 -24.82 -6.10 -2.78
C THR A 548 -23.57 -6.83 -3.30
N PRO A 549 -22.63 -7.22 -2.44
CA PRO A 549 -21.55 -8.09 -2.86
C PRO A 549 -22.07 -9.52 -3.05
N VAL A 550 -21.43 -10.27 -3.95
CA VAL A 550 -21.64 -11.71 -4.16
C VAL A 550 -20.30 -12.39 -4.42
N LEU A 551 -20.27 -13.71 -4.31
CA LEU A 551 -19.11 -14.51 -4.71
C LEU A 551 -19.27 -14.99 -6.15
N TYR A 552 -18.41 -14.51 -7.04
CA TYR A 552 -18.24 -15.09 -8.37
C TYR A 552 -17.19 -16.20 -8.32
N TYR A 553 -17.38 -17.27 -9.09
CA TYR A 553 -16.38 -18.34 -9.18
C TYR A 553 -16.32 -18.98 -10.57
N ASP A 554 -15.14 -19.47 -10.94
CA ASP A 554 -14.95 -20.23 -12.18
C ASP A 554 -15.40 -21.67 -11.98
N ARG A 555 -16.57 -22.01 -12.56
CA ARG A 555 -17.13 -23.37 -12.48
C ARG A 555 -16.20 -24.41 -13.10
N ALA A 556 -15.49 -24.06 -14.17
CA ALA A 556 -14.56 -24.98 -14.83
C ALA A 556 -13.28 -25.17 -13.99
N ALA A 557 -12.80 -24.14 -13.29
CA ALA A 557 -11.70 -24.31 -12.32
C ALA A 557 -12.11 -25.19 -11.14
N PHE A 558 -13.33 -25.03 -10.62
CA PHE A 558 -13.89 -25.88 -9.56
C PHE A 558 -13.88 -27.36 -9.98
N GLU A 559 -14.42 -27.67 -11.17
CA GLU A 559 -14.39 -29.03 -11.71
C GLU A 559 -12.96 -29.58 -11.85
N ARG A 560 -12.02 -28.77 -12.37
CA ARG A 560 -10.60 -29.16 -12.50
C ARG A 560 -9.94 -29.43 -11.15
N ALA A 561 -10.34 -28.70 -10.10
CA ALA A 561 -9.85 -28.89 -8.74
C ALA A 561 -10.55 -30.05 -7.99
N GLY A 562 -11.61 -30.63 -8.59
CA GLY A 562 -12.44 -31.67 -7.99
C GLY A 562 -13.41 -31.15 -6.94
N LEU A 563 -13.78 -29.88 -7.03
CA LEU A 563 -14.86 -29.22 -6.28
C LEU A 563 -16.18 -29.38 -7.06
N ASP A 564 -17.31 -29.32 -6.36
CA ASP A 564 -18.63 -29.34 -6.99
C ASP A 564 -18.96 -27.94 -7.52
N PRO A 565 -19.13 -27.74 -8.84
CA PRO A 565 -19.45 -26.43 -9.41
C PRO A 565 -20.88 -25.95 -9.11
N ASP A 566 -21.73 -26.76 -8.49
CA ASP A 566 -23.08 -26.40 -8.06
C ASP A 566 -23.19 -26.12 -6.54
N ASP A 567 -22.08 -26.24 -5.80
CA ASP A 567 -22.00 -26.02 -4.35
C ASP A 567 -20.92 -24.96 -4.03
N PRO A 568 -21.21 -23.66 -4.24
CA PRO A 568 -20.26 -22.59 -3.95
C PRO A 568 -20.02 -22.44 -2.44
N PRO A 569 -18.81 -22.02 -2.02
CA PRO A 569 -18.52 -21.84 -0.60
C PRO A 569 -19.29 -20.64 -0.02
N GLU A 570 -19.87 -20.82 1.17
CA GLU A 570 -20.69 -19.79 1.83
C GLU A 570 -20.02 -19.19 3.08
N THR A 571 -19.02 -19.86 3.64
CA THR A 571 -18.29 -19.41 4.84
C THR A 571 -16.81 -19.12 4.54
N PHE A 572 -16.17 -18.32 5.39
CA PHE A 572 -14.72 -18.03 5.31
C PHE A 572 -13.88 -19.32 5.29
N ASP A 573 -14.24 -20.30 6.10
CA ASP A 573 -13.58 -21.60 6.14
C ASP A 573 -13.78 -22.40 4.85
N GLU A 574 -14.96 -22.34 4.24
CA GLU A 574 -15.23 -22.99 2.95
C GLU A 574 -14.49 -22.30 1.81
N VAL A 575 -14.47 -20.97 1.78
CA VAL A 575 -13.70 -20.20 0.81
C VAL A 575 -12.23 -20.56 0.90
N ARG A 576 -11.68 -20.62 2.11
CA ARG A 576 -10.29 -21.03 2.34
C ARG A 576 -10.03 -22.45 1.81
N ARG A 577 -10.87 -23.42 2.15
CA ARG A 577 -10.73 -24.81 1.65
C ARG A 577 -10.79 -24.89 0.12
N CYS A 578 -11.71 -24.16 -0.50
CA CYS A 578 -11.82 -24.10 -1.95
C CYS A 578 -10.57 -23.43 -2.57
N ALA A 579 -10.10 -22.32 -1.97
CA ALA A 579 -8.90 -21.60 -2.41
C ALA A 579 -7.65 -22.48 -2.36
N GLU A 580 -7.41 -23.16 -1.24
CA GLU A 580 -6.31 -24.14 -1.07
C GLU A 580 -6.41 -25.21 -2.15
N ARG A 581 -7.61 -25.75 -2.38
CA ARG A 581 -7.81 -26.81 -3.36
C ARG A 581 -7.57 -26.37 -4.81
N LEU A 582 -7.99 -25.16 -5.16
CA LEU A 582 -7.78 -24.56 -6.48
C LEU A 582 -6.28 -24.39 -6.77
N VAL A 583 -5.53 -23.85 -5.80
CA VAL A 583 -4.08 -23.62 -5.91
C VAL A 583 -3.30 -24.95 -5.91
N GLU A 584 -3.58 -25.86 -4.98
CA GLU A 584 -2.91 -27.17 -4.88
C GLU A 584 -3.03 -28.01 -6.16
N ARG A 585 -4.17 -27.90 -6.85
CA ARG A 585 -4.45 -28.63 -8.09
C ARG A 585 -3.93 -27.93 -9.33
N GLY A 586 -3.37 -26.73 -9.19
CA GLY A 586 -2.95 -25.88 -10.30
C GLY A 586 -4.12 -25.49 -11.20
N ALA A 587 -5.33 -25.41 -10.64
CA ALA A 587 -6.49 -24.96 -11.40
C ALA A 587 -6.39 -23.45 -11.69
N THR A 588 -5.89 -22.68 -10.72
CA THR A 588 -5.63 -21.24 -10.79
C THR A 588 -4.34 -20.89 -10.02
N GLU A 589 -3.82 -19.67 -10.20
CA GLU A 589 -2.61 -19.18 -9.52
C GLU A 589 -2.89 -18.83 -8.05
N THR A 590 -4.04 -18.20 -7.80
CA THR A 590 -4.56 -17.87 -6.47
C THR A 590 -5.99 -18.39 -6.33
N GLY A 591 -6.44 -18.56 -5.10
CA GLY A 591 -7.78 -19.08 -4.83
C GLY A 591 -8.88 -18.03 -4.99
N ILE A 592 -8.65 -16.82 -4.50
CA ILE A 592 -9.62 -15.73 -4.51
C ILE A 592 -8.96 -14.37 -4.77
N THR A 593 -9.72 -13.42 -5.33
CA THR A 593 -9.33 -12.02 -5.42
C THR A 593 -10.52 -11.11 -5.14
N PHE A 594 -10.24 -9.90 -4.67
CA PHE A 594 -11.18 -8.79 -4.51
C PHE A 594 -10.38 -7.53 -4.22
N ALA A 595 -10.95 -6.35 -4.48
CA ALA A 595 -10.28 -5.11 -4.12
C ALA A 595 -10.31 -4.90 -2.61
N THR A 596 -9.24 -4.32 -2.07
CA THR A 596 -9.26 -3.78 -0.71
C THR A 596 -10.26 -2.62 -0.69
N TYR A 597 -11.47 -2.88 -0.21
CA TYR A 597 -12.59 -1.94 -0.29
C TYR A 597 -13.45 -2.06 0.96
N SER A 598 -13.59 -0.96 1.68
CA SER A 598 -14.30 -0.89 2.96
C SER A 598 -15.76 -1.29 2.89
N TRP A 599 -16.41 -1.10 1.74
CA TRP A 599 -17.77 -1.61 1.58
C TRP A 599 -17.86 -3.12 1.81
N PHE A 600 -16.85 -3.92 1.44
CA PHE A 600 -16.88 -5.35 1.77
C PHE A 600 -16.75 -5.60 3.27
N ILE A 601 -15.96 -4.78 3.98
CA ILE A 601 -15.87 -4.81 5.45
C ILE A 601 -17.24 -4.51 6.06
N GLU A 602 -17.94 -3.48 5.59
CA GLU A 602 -19.28 -3.14 6.05
C GLU A 602 -20.27 -4.30 5.89
N GLN A 603 -20.16 -5.00 4.77
CA GLN A 603 -21.02 -6.14 4.45
C GLN A 603 -20.73 -7.32 5.38
N TRP A 604 -19.47 -7.56 5.74
CA TRP A 604 -19.13 -8.61 6.71
C TRP A 604 -19.57 -8.28 8.13
N PHE A 605 -19.57 -7.01 8.53
CA PHE A 605 -20.18 -6.58 9.79
C PHE A 605 -21.70 -6.78 9.77
N ALA A 606 -22.37 -6.37 8.69
CA ALA A 606 -23.80 -6.61 8.49
C ALA A 606 -24.15 -8.10 8.53
N GLU A 607 -23.37 -8.93 7.84
CA GLU A 607 -23.56 -10.38 7.82
C GLU A 607 -23.35 -11.03 9.19
N ALA A 608 -22.47 -10.46 10.02
CA ALA A 608 -22.25 -10.89 11.40
C ALA A 608 -23.29 -10.32 12.39
N GLY A 609 -24.28 -9.54 11.90
CA GLY A 609 -25.28 -8.89 12.75
C GLY A 609 -24.73 -7.77 13.64
N GLU A 610 -23.51 -7.29 13.37
CA GLU A 610 -22.80 -6.32 14.22
C GLU A 610 -22.79 -4.92 13.57
N PRO A 611 -23.24 -3.87 14.27
CA PRO A 611 -23.07 -2.49 13.83
C PRO A 611 -21.59 -2.09 13.70
N LEU A 612 -21.27 -1.17 12.79
CA LEU A 612 -19.93 -0.58 12.63
C LEU A 612 -19.61 0.41 13.74
N VAL A 613 -20.64 1.09 14.24
CA VAL A 613 -20.58 2.09 15.30
C VAL A 613 -21.78 1.90 16.23
N ASP A 614 -21.74 2.55 17.39
CA ASP A 614 -22.86 2.58 18.33
C ASP A 614 -24.09 3.37 17.81
N ALA A 615 -25.06 3.58 18.71
CA ALA A 615 -26.32 4.26 18.39
C ALA A 615 -27.07 3.62 17.20
N ASP A 616 -27.18 2.29 17.18
CA ASP A 616 -27.80 1.52 16.10
C ASP A 616 -27.22 1.92 14.73
N ASN A 617 -25.89 1.89 14.61
CA ASN A 617 -25.19 2.28 13.37
C ASN A 617 -25.40 3.78 13.01
N GLY A 618 -25.50 4.63 14.04
CA GLY A 618 -25.86 6.06 13.92
C GLY A 618 -27.32 6.32 13.55
N ARG A 619 -28.19 5.31 13.54
CA ARG A 619 -29.63 5.48 13.24
C ARG A 619 -30.46 5.87 14.45
N GLY A 620 -30.04 5.44 15.64
CA GLY A 620 -30.70 5.72 16.92
C GLY A 620 -30.26 7.02 17.59
N GLY A 621 -29.27 7.73 17.02
CA GLY A 621 -28.74 8.98 17.55
C GLY A 621 -27.36 9.31 16.98
N THR A 622 -26.68 10.29 17.58
CA THR A 622 -25.29 10.64 17.22
C THR A 622 -24.35 9.55 17.72
N PRO A 623 -23.65 8.81 16.82
CA PRO A 623 -22.69 7.79 17.23
C PRO A 623 -21.40 8.44 17.77
N ALA A 624 -20.75 7.76 18.71
CA ALA A 624 -19.51 8.19 19.36
C ALA A 624 -18.46 7.06 19.47
N GLU A 625 -18.87 5.80 19.42
CA GLU A 625 -17.99 4.64 19.57
C GLU A 625 -17.90 3.87 18.26
N SER A 626 -16.68 3.51 17.88
CA SER A 626 -16.41 2.52 16.84
C SER A 626 -16.61 1.09 17.38
N ARG A 627 -16.93 0.15 16.49
CA ARG A 627 -16.96 -1.30 16.77
C ARG A 627 -15.92 -2.09 15.96
N PHE A 628 -15.06 -1.41 15.20
CA PHE A 628 -14.06 -2.04 14.34
C PHE A 628 -13.00 -2.87 15.08
N ASP A 629 -12.67 -2.51 16.32
CA ASP A 629 -11.74 -3.21 17.21
C ASP A 629 -12.39 -4.41 17.94
N GLY A 630 -13.66 -4.69 17.67
CA GLY A 630 -14.37 -5.82 18.26
C GLY A 630 -14.02 -7.19 17.64
N PRO A 631 -14.57 -8.29 18.19
CA PRO A 631 -14.29 -9.66 17.72
C PRO A 631 -14.67 -9.94 16.26
N VAL A 632 -15.62 -9.19 15.69
CA VAL A 632 -16.00 -9.29 14.28
C VAL A 632 -14.92 -8.66 13.40
N GLY A 633 -14.49 -7.44 13.72
CA GLY A 633 -13.45 -6.74 12.97
C GLY A 633 -12.13 -7.50 12.99
N GLU A 634 -11.63 -7.88 14.17
CA GLU A 634 -10.42 -8.69 14.29
C GLU A 634 -10.44 -9.93 13.39
N ARG A 635 -11.58 -10.62 13.31
CA ARG A 635 -11.71 -11.86 12.55
C ARG A 635 -11.70 -11.63 11.05
N ILE A 636 -12.38 -10.58 10.58
CA ILE A 636 -12.39 -10.19 9.15
C ILE A 636 -10.97 -9.83 8.71
N TYR A 637 -10.32 -8.91 9.42
CA TYR A 637 -8.97 -8.45 9.06
C TYR A 637 -7.93 -9.57 9.19
N ARG A 638 -8.07 -10.46 10.18
CA ARG A 638 -7.24 -11.67 10.30
C ARG A 638 -7.44 -12.63 9.15
N TRP A 639 -8.67 -12.91 8.74
CA TRP A 639 -8.94 -13.79 7.60
C TRP A 639 -8.31 -13.26 6.30
N ILE A 640 -8.44 -11.95 6.04
CA ILE A 640 -7.81 -11.31 4.88
C ILE A 640 -6.28 -11.44 4.95
N ALA A 641 -5.69 -11.13 6.11
CA ALA A 641 -4.24 -11.17 6.29
C ALA A 641 -3.67 -12.59 6.16
N GLU A 642 -4.33 -13.59 6.72
CA GLU A 642 -3.91 -15.00 6.62
C GLU A 642 -4.06 -15.52 5.19
N MET A 643 -5.18 -15.23 4.50
CA MET A 643 -5.35 -15.63 3.10
C MET A 643 -4.27 -15.01 2.20
N ALA A 644 -3.84 -13.77 2.48
CA ALA A 644 -2.74 -13.12 1.77
C ALA A 644 -1.39 -13.80 2.08
N ALA A 645 -1.09 -14.02 3.37
CA ALA A 645 0.16 -14.63 3.82
C ALA A 645 0.35 -16.05 3.26
N ASP A 646 -0.73 -16.80 3.12
CA ASP A 646 -0.72 -18.16 2.58
C ASP A 646 -0.76 -18.22 1.05
N GLY A 647 -0.75 -17.06 0.36
CA GLY A 647 -0.78 -16.98 -1.10
C GLY A 647 -2.11 -17.39 -1.73
N LEU A 648 -3.19 -17.45 -0.94
CA LEU A 648 -4.52 -17.86 -1.37
C LEU A 648 -5.33 -16.69 -1.93
N TYR A 649 -5.02 -15.47 -1.51
CA TYR A 649 -5.64 -14.22 -1.95
C TYR A 649 -4.71 -13.39 -2.82
N HIS A 650 -5.16 -13.03 -4.03
CA HIS A 650 -4.52 -12.00 -4.84
C HIS A 650 -5.07 -10.62 -4.45
N ASP A 651 -4.25 -9.81 -3.79
CA ASP A 651 -4.56 -8.41 -3.49
C ASP A 651 -4.23 -7.48 -4.67
N PRO A 652 -5.23 -6.87 -5.31
CA PRO A 652 -5.03 -5.92 -6.38
C PRO A 652 -4.81 -4.48 -5.87
N GLY A 653 -4.96 -4.24 -4.56
CA GLY A 653 -4.83 -2.93 -3.92
C GLY A 653 -6.16 -2.27 -3.55
N ILE A 654 -6.08 -1.07 -2.97
CA ILE A 654 -7.24 -0.28 -2.51
C ILE A 654 -8.07 0.18 -3.71
N GLU A 655 -9.39 -0.05 -3.65
CA GLU A 655 -10.36 0.33 -4.68
C GLU A 655 -10.07 -0.25 -6.10
N ALA A 656 -9.11 -1.17 -6.23
CA ALA A 656 -8.62 -1.77 -7.47
C ALA A 656 -9.57 -2.85 -8.03
N ARG A 657 -10.87 -2.52 -8.12
CA ARG A 657 -11.96 -3.42 -8.53
C ARG A 657 -11.79 -3.91 -9.98
N GLY A 658 -11.20 -3.08 -10.84
CA GLY A 658 -10.91 -3.44 -12.23
C GLY A 658 -9.88 -4.57 -12.31
N GLN A 659 -8.79 -4.44 -11.56
CA GLN A 659 -7.69 -5.39 -11.50
C GLN A 659 -8.11 -6.71 -10.84
N ALA A 660 -8.91 -6.65 -9.76
CA ALA A 660 -9.52 -7.84 -9.16
C ALA A 660 -10.33 -8.64 -10.19
N ARG A 661 -11.19 -7.93 -10.94
CA ARG A 661 -12.04 -8.54 -11.98
C ARG A 661 -11.20 -9.11 -13.12
N GLU A 662 -10.19 -8.39 -13.58
CA GLU A 662 -9.26 -8.83 -14.62
C GLU A 662 -8.54 -10.13 -14.22
N ALA A 663 -7.99 -10.20 -13.00
CA ALA A 663 -7.36 -11.40 -12.47
C ALA A 663 -8.27 -12.63 -12.44
N PHE A 664 -9.55 -12.43 -12.12
CA PHE A 664 -10.56 -13.49 -12.20
C PHE A 664 -10.87 -13.89 -13.65
N GLN A 665 -11.13 -12.93 -14.54
CA GLN A 665 -11.52 -13.17 -15.93
C GLN A 665 -10.43 -13.88 -16.75
N GLU A 666 -9.16 -13.63 -16.42
CA GLU A 666 -8.01 -14.30 -17.01
C GLU A 666 -7.74 -15.68 -16.40
N GLY A 667 -8.51 -16.09 -15.39
CA GLY A 667 -8.37 -17.38 -14.71
C GLY A 667 -7.18 -17.46 -13.75
N ARG A 668 -6.57 -16.33 -13.37
CA ARG A 668 -5.50 -16.31 -12.35
C ARG A 668 -6.05 -16.55 -10.95
N ALA A 669 -7.24 -16.02 -10.65
CA ALA A 669 -7.96 -16.27 -9.41
C ALA A 669 -9.21 -17.12 -9.68
N GLY A 670 -9.44 -18.17 -8.87
CA GLY A 670 -10.59 -19.07 -9.07
C GLY A 670 -11.92 -18.53 -8.55
N MET A 671 -11.87 -17.54 -7.66
CA MET A 671 -13.02 -16.86 -7.07
C MET A 671 -12.81 -15.33 -7.05
N LEU A 672 -13.90 -14.58 -7.09
CA LEU A 672 -13.94 -13.12 -7.02
C LEU A 672 -15.06 -12.66 -6.10
N ILE A 673 -14.75 -11.86 -5.08
CA ILE A 673 -15.79 -11.05 -4.41
C ILE A 673 -15.98 -9.77 -5.21
N GLY A 674 -17.23 -9.49 -5.61
CA GLY A 674 -17.55 -8.31 -6.39
C GLY A 674 -19.00 -7.88 -6.24
N SER A 675 -19.30 -6.68 -6.72
CA SER A 675 -20.66 -6.14 -6.72
C SER A 675 -21.54 -6.84 -7.76
N THR A 676 -22.83 -7.00 -7.46
CA THR A 676 -23.85 -7.43 -8.43
C THR A 676 -23.95 -6.48 -9.63
N SER A 677 -23.66 -5.19 -9.45
CA SER A 677 -23.63 -4.21 -10.54
C SER A 677 -22.48 -4.42 -11.54
N ALA A 678 -21.52 -5.29 -11.23
CA ALA A 678 -20.45 -5.68 -12.15
C ALA A 678 -20.74 -7.01 -12.86
N MET A 679 -21.87 -7.69 -12.56
CA MET A 679 -22.14 -9.05 -13.04
C MET A 679 -22.12 -9.18 -14.56
N VAL A 680 -22.70 -8.20 -15.28
CA VAL A 680 -22.66 -8.16 -16.76
C VAL A 680 -21.22 -8.17 -17.24
N ASP A 681 -20.41 -7.22 -16.77
CA ASP A 681 -19.01 -7.09 -17.19
C ASP A 681 -18.19 -8.33 -16.78
N VAL A 682 -18.41 -8.88 -15.58
CA VAL A 682 -17.71 -10.10 -15.09
C VAL A 682 -17.98 -11.27 -16.04
N ARG A 683 -19.25 -11.51 -16.39
CA ARG A 683 -19.65 -12.62 -17.28
C ARG A 683 -19.16 -12.42 -18.71
N GLU A 684 -19.22 -11.19 -19.24
CA GLU A 684 -18.81 -10.91 -20.63
C GLU A 684 -17.30 -11.03 -20.84
N GLY A 685 -16.48 -10.67 -19.84
CA GLY A 685 -15.02 -10.76 -19.95
C GLY A 685 -14.43 -12.13 -19.59
N ALA A 686 -15.21 -13.02 -18.96
CA ALA A 686 -14.75 -14.37 -18.63
C ALA A 686 -14.88 -15.31 -19.83
N SER A 687 -13.84 -16.11 -20.10
CA SER A 687 -13.85 -17.13 -21.14
C SER A 687 -14.47 -18.48 -20.70
N PHE A 688 -14.92 -18.54 -19.45
CA PHE A 688 -15.45 -19.72 -18.77
C PHE A 688 -16.85 -19.44 -18.20
N SER A 689 -17.54 -20.51 -17.77
CA SER A 689 -18.85 -20.36 -17.11
C SER A 689 -18.68 -19.81 -15.70
N VAL A 690 -19.14 -18.58 -15.46
CA VAL A 690 -19.13 -17.94 -14.15
C VAL A 690 -20.32 -18.43 -13.33
N GLY A 691 -20.04 -18.98 -12.14
CA GLY A 691 -21.02 -19.23 -11.09
C GLY A 691 -21.16 -18.02 -10.16
N VAL A 692 -22.32 -17.90 -9.50
CA VAL A 692 -22.59 -16.88 -8.49
C VAL A 692 -23.08 -17.59 -7.23
N GLY A 693 -22.41 -17.35 -6.11
CA GLY A 693 -22.77 -17.80 -4.78
C GLY A 693 -23.04 -16.62 -3.86
N TYR A 694 -23.52 -16.90 -2.66
CA TYR A 694 -23.75 -15.88 -1.65
C TYR A 694 -22.41 -15.24 -1.23
N PHE A 695 -22.46 -14.00 -0.76
CA PHE A 695 -21.33 -13.35 -0.13
C PHE A 695 -20.90 -14.16 1.10
N PRO A 696 -19.60 -14.50 1.22
CA PRO A 696 -19.17 -15.43 2.25
C PRO A 696 -19.20 -14.78 3.64
N VAL A 697 -19.60 -15.55 4.65
CA VAL A 697 -19.73 -15.10 6.04
C VAL A 697 -18.69 -15.72 6.96
N ALA A 698 -18.40 -15.05 8.07
CA ALA A 698 -17.48 -15.58 9.06
C ALA A 698 -18.12 -16.69 9.92
N ASP A 699 -19.38 -16.50 10.33
CA ASP A 699 -20.13 -17.39 11.23
C ASP A 699 -21.59 -17.52 10.74
N GLU A 700 -22.57 -17.12 11.56
CA GLU A 700 -24.00 -17.12 11.21
C GLU A 700 -24.32 -15.96 10.24
N ARG A 701 -25.27 -16.19 9.32
CA ARG A 701 -25.67 -15.24 8.30
C ARG A 701 -26.84 -14.40 8.80
N HIS A 702 -26.65 -13.09 8.90
CA HIS A 702 -27.71 -12.14 9.21
C HIS A 702 -28.20 -11.35 7.98
N GLY A 703 -27.34 -11.14 6.98
CA GLY A 703 -27.72 -10.45 5.75
C GLY A 703 -26.76 -9.35 5.31
N VAL A 704 -26.95 -8.92 4.06
CA VAL A 704 -26.19 -7.84 3.44
C VAL A 704 -26.90 -6.49 3.55
N VAL A 705 -26.14 -5.42 3.40
CA VAL A 705 -26.66 -4.04 3.30
C VAL A 705 -26.63 -3.57 1.85
N VAL A 706 -27.60 -2.76 1.44
CA VAL A 706 -27.56 -2.15 0.10
C VAL A 706 -26.46 -1.09 -0.02
N GLY A 707 -25.70 -1.16 -1.11
CA GLY A 707 -24.90 -0.03 -1.61
C GLY A 707 -25.57 0.61 -2.82
N GLY A 708 -25.02 1.72 -3.32
CA GLY A 708 -25.44 2.33 -4.57
C GLY A 708 -25.94 3.76 -4.38
N GLY A 709 -27.17 4.06 -4.76
CA GLY A 709 -27.67 5.43 -4.64
C GLY A 709 -29.19 5.59 -4.73
N SER A 710 -29.65 6.74 -4.24
CA SER A 710 -31.04 7.18 -4.21
C SER A 710 -31.22 8.58 -4.79
N LEU A 711 -32.46 8.90 -5.15
CA LEU A 711 -32.85 10.16 -5.77
C LEU A 711 -33.52 11.05 -4.73
N TRP A 712 -32.94 12.23 -4.54
CA TRP A 712 -33.37 13.26 -3.60
C TRP A 712 -34.04 14.41 -4.37
N VAL A 713 -35.10 14.97 -3.82
CA VAL A 713 -35.83 16.10 -4.42
C VAL A 713 -35.58 17.35 -3.59
N ALA A 714 -35.14 18.42 -4.25
CA ALA A 714 -34.84 19.68 -3.60
C ALA A 714 -36.06 20.31 -2.91
N ASP A 715 -35.87 20.79 -1.68
CA ASP A 715 -36.90 21.53 -0.95
C ASP A 715 -37.17 22.91 -1.57
N GLY A 716 -36.13 23.53 -2.13
CA GLY A 716 -36.22 24.82 -2.83
C GLY A 716 -36.86 24.77 -4.23
N ALA A 717 -37.12 23.57 -4.78
CA ALA A 717 -37.79 23.43 -6.07
C ALA A 717 -39.23 23.96 -6.00
N SER A 718 -39.69 24.58 -7.09
CA SER A 718 -41.05 25.10 -7.17
C SER A 718 -42.09 23.98 -7.00
N PRO A 719 -43.33 24.31 -6.58
CA PRO A 719 -44.37 23.30 -6.47
C PRO A 719 -44.66 22.57 -7.79
N ALA A 720 -44.36 23.16 -8.95
CA ALA A 720 -44.50 22.53 -10.26
C ALA A 720 -43.38 21.52 -10.51
N GLU A 721 -42.14 21.89 -10.23
CA GLU A 721 -40.97 21.00 -10.32
C GLU A 721 -41.08 19.82 -9.35
N GLN A 722 -41.48 20.04 -8.08
CA GLN A 722 -41.66 18.94 -7.13
C GLN A 722 -42.74 17.93 -7.57
N ARG A 723 -43.80 18.41 -8.24
CA ARG A 723 -44.83 17.52 -8.81
C ARG A 723 -44.31 16.73 -9.99
N ALA A 724 -43.63 17.41 -10.92
CA ALA A 724 -43.02 16.76 -12.07
C ALA A 724 -41.95 15.74 -11.63
N ALA A 725 -41.15 16.06 -10.61
CA ALA A 725 -40.17 15.15 -10.02
C ALA A 725 -40.85 13.92 -9.41
N ALA A 726 -41.93 14.10 -8.64
CA ALA A 726 -42.69 12.97 -8.08
C ALA A 726 -43.23 12.03 -9.19
N ALA A 727 -43.78 12.61 -10.27
CA ALA A 727 -44.27 11.85 -11.41
C ALA A 727 -43.14 11.08 -12.12
N PHE A 728 -41.98 11.71 -12.32
CA PHE A 728 -40.81 11.06 -12.92
C PHE A 728 -40.28 9.92 -12.05
N LEU A 729 -40.16 10.13 -10.73
CA LEU A 729 -39.71 9.10 -9.80
C LEU A 729 -40.66 7.90 -9.76
N ALA A 730 -41.98 8.13 -9.73
CA ALA A 730 -42.98 7.06 -9.79
C ALA A 730 -42.92 6.30 -11.12
N TRP A 731 -42.74 7.00 -12.24
CA TRP A 731 -42.59 6.38 -13.56
C TRP A 731 -41.32 5.52 -13.66
N LEU A 732 -40.21 6.02 -13.10
CA LEU A 732 -38.93 5.33 -13.08
C LEU A 732 -38.94 4.07 -12.20
N ALA A 733 -39.69 4.10 -11.10
CA ALA A 733 -39.86 2.97 -10.19
C ALA A 733 -40.82 1.89 -10.71
N ALA A 734 -41.59 2.15 -11.78
CA ALA A 734 -42.59 1.21 -12.27
C ALA A 734 -41.97 -0.17 -12.66
N PRO A 735 -42.69 -1.29 -12.45
CA PRO A 735 -42.16 -2.64 -12.62
C PRO A 735 -41.48 -2.90 -13.97
N GLU A 736 -42.04 -2.40 -15.07
CA GLU A 736 -41.47 -2.57 -16.40
C GLU A 736 -40.14 -1.83 -16.57
N ARG A 737 -39.98 -0.64 -15.98
CA ARG A 737 -38.76 0.18 -16.06
C ARG A 737 -37.68 -0.43 -15.18
N GLN A 738 -38.03 -0.82 -13.95
CA GLN A 738 -37.12 -1.50 -13.03
C GLN A 738 -36.63 -2.85 -13.58
N ALA A 739 -37.50 -3.63 -14.24
CA ALA A 739 -37.09 -4.85 -14.92
C ALA A 739 -36.15 -4.60 -16.12
N ARG A 740 -36.28 -3.46 -16.82
CA ARG A 740 -35.35 -3.06 -17.90
C ARG A 740 -34.02 -2.59 -17.30
N TRP A 741 -34.07 -1.72 -16.30
CA TRP A 741 -32.90 -1.25 -15.55
C TRP A 741 -32.06 -2.41 -15.02
N HIS A 742 -32.70 -3.39 -14.38
CA HIS A 742 -32.01 -4.59 -13.89
C HIS A 742 -31.29 -5.36 -15.00
N ARG A 743 -31.97 -5.64 -16.11
CA ARG A 743 -31.40 -6.42 -17.21
C ARG A 743 -30.23 -5.72 -17.90
N GLU A 744 -30.29 -4.40 -18.05
CA GLU A 744 -29.29 -3.64 -18.79
C GLU A 744 -28.12 -3.15 -17.93
N THR A 745 -28.29 -3.10 -16.60
CA THR A 745 -27.27 -2.55 -15.69
C THR A 745 -26.74 -3.53 -14.65
N GLY A 746 -27.49 -4.59 -14.34
CA GLY A 746 -27.19 -5.53 -13.25
C GLY A 746 -27.54 -5.04 -11.84
N TYR A 747 -28.02 -3.80 -11.67
CA TYR A 747 -28.54 -3.33 -10.37
C TYR A 747 -29.85 -4.01 -10.01
N PHE A 748 -30.14 -4.15 -8.73
CA PHE A 748 -31.40 -4.71 -8.28
C PHE A 748 -32.59 -3.85 -8.71
N PRO A 749 -33.71 -4.46 -9.13
CA PRO A 749 -34.96 -3.73 -9.20
C PRO A 749 -35.34 -3.29 -7.78
N VAL A 750 -35.80 -2.05 -7.61
CA VAL A 750 -36.22 -1.56 -6.27
C VAL A 750 -37.69 -1.84 -5.95
N HIS A 751 -38.44 -2.44 -6.88
CA HIS A 751 -39.88 -2.69 -6.77
C HIS A 751 -40.18 -4.19 -6.95
N GLU A 752 -40.96 -4.77 -6.03
CA GLU A 752 -41.33 -6.19 -6.03
C GLU A 752 -41.93 -6.68 -7.36
N GLY A 753 -42.82 -5.89 -7.96
CA GLY A 753 -43.48 -6.24 -9.21
C GLY A 753 -42.53 -6.44 -10.40
N ALA A 754 -41.32 -5.86 -10.35
CA ALA A 754 -40.30 -6.10 -11.36
C ALA A 754 -39.68 -7.50 -11.22
N ILE A 755 -39.50 -8.00 -9.99
CA ILE A 755 -39.02 -9.37 -9.72
C ILE A 755 -40.05 -10.38 -10.24
N ASP A 756 -41.32 -10.22 -9.86
CA ASP A 756 -42.44 -11.05 -10.33
C ASP A 756 -42.56 -11.07 -11.86
N ARG A 757 -42.23 -9.93 -12.49
CA ARG A 757 -42.23 -9.81 -13.95
C ARG A 757 -41.09 -10.60 -14.58
N LEU A 758 -39.87 -10.48 -14.05
CA LEU A 758 -38.69 -11.21 -14.52
C LEU A 758 -38.85 -12.73 -14.36
N ASP A 759 -39.42 -13.15 -13.23
CA ASP A 759 -39.70 -14.56 -12.93
C ASP A 759 -40.72 -15.15 -13.92
N ARG A 760 -41.86 -14.49 -14.13
CA ARG A 760 -42.87 -14.92 -15.12
C ARG A 760 -42.36 -14.93 -16.56
N GLN A 761 -41.31 -14.15 -16.86
CA GLN A 761 -40.67 -14.13 -18.17
C GLN A 761 -39.62 -15.23 -18.34
N GLY A 762 -39.35 -16.04 -17.32
CA GLY A 762 -38.32 -17.08 -17.33
C GLY A 762 -36.90 -16.51 -17.32
N TRP A 763 -36.73 -15.23 -17.00
CA TRP A 763 -35.42 -14.57 -17.11
C TRP A 763 -34.42 -15.09 -16.07
N PHE A 764 -34.88 -15.39 -14.85
CA PHE A 764 -34.06 -15.98 -13.80
C PHE A 764 -33.67 -17.43 -14.07
N ASP A 765 -34.51 -18.20 -14.77
CA ASP A 765 -34.15 -19.56 -15.22
C ASP A 765 -32.97 -19.51 -16.20
N GLU A 766 -32.95 -18.51 -17.09
CA GLU A 766 -31.86 -18.26 -18.03
C GLU A 766 -30.63 -17.62 -17.37
N ASN A 767 -30.82 -16.95 -16.23
CA ASN A 767 -29.81 -16.17 -15.54
C ASN A 767 -29.82 -16.40 -14.02
N PRO A 768 -29.55 -17.64 -13.56
CA PRO A 768 -29.77 -18.04 -12.16
C PRO A 768 -28.93 -17.25 -11.16
N GLY A 769 -27.74 -16.77 -11.55
CA GLY A 769 -26.89 -15.97 -10.65
C GLY A 769 -27.52 -14.65 -10.19
N TYR A 770 -28.41 -14.05 -10.99
CA TYR A 770 -29.15 -12.86 -10.55
C TYR A 770 -30.26 -13.21 -9.57
N ARG A 771 -30.82 -14.43 -9.66
CA ARG A 771 -31.77 -14.92 -8.65
C ARG A 771 -31.07 -15.13 -7.31
N THR A 772 -29.91 -15.78 -7.31
CA THR A 772 -29.05 -15.94 -6.12
C THR A 772 -28.77 -14.60 -5.45
N ALA A 773 -28.40 -13.58 -6.23
CA ALA A 773 -28.12 -12.25 -5.71
C ALA A 773 -29.35 -11.56 -5.08
N ILE A 774 -30.54 -11.74 -5.67
CA ILE A 774 -31.80 -11.21 -5.14
C ILE A 774 -32.20 -11.95 -3.87
N ASP A 775 -32.09 -13.28 -3.85
CA ASP A 775 -32.42 -14.08 -2.69
C ASP A 775 -31.54 -13.69 -1.49
N GLN A 776 -30.24 -13.51 -1.68
CA GLN A 776 -29.35 -13.00 -0.63
C GLN A 776 -29.79 -11.64 -0.05
N LEU A 777 -30.29 -10.74 -0.90
CA LEU A 777 -30.80 -9.43 -0.45
C LEU A 777 -32.12 -9.58 0.33
N LEU A 778 -33.02 -10.47 -0.11
CA LEU A 778 -34.33 -10.68 0.50
C LEU A 778 -34.26 -11.53 1.79
N ASP A 779 -33.23 -12.35 1.93
CA ASP A 779 -32.96 -13.15 3.12
C ASP A 779 -32.39 -12.31 4.29
N ALA A 780 -32.00 -11.06 4.04
CA ALA A 780 -31.42 -10.19 5.06
C ALA A 780 -32.44 -9.87 6.17
N GLU A 781 -32.01 -10.02 7.42
CA GLU A 781 -32.80 -9.70 8.60
C GLU A 781 -33.08 -8.19 8.69
N ASP A 782 -34.20 -7.80 9.29
CA ASP A 782 -34.50 -6.40 9.60
C ASP A 782 -33.84 -6.02 10.94
N ALA A 783 -32.58 -5.58 10.87
CA ALA A 783 -31.74 -5.22 12.02
C ALA A 783 -30.91 -3.96 11.74
N ALA A 784 -30.38 -3.34 12.80
CA ALA A 784 -29.55 -2.13 12.66
C ALA A 784 -28.27 -2.35 11.84
N ALA A 785 -27.67 -3.54 11.94
CA ALA A 785 -26.48 -3.90 11.18
C ALA A 785 -26.77 -4.00 9.67
N THR A 786 -27.85 -4.69 9.30
CA THR A 786 -28.27 -4.96 7.91
C THR A 786 -28.98 -3.79 7.25
N THR A 787 -29.57 -2.87 8.03
CA THR A 787 -30.08 -1.59 7.50
C THR A 787 -28.94 -0.63 7.11
N GLY A 788 -27.72 -0.86 7.58
CA GLY A 788 -26.53 -0.06 7.28
C GLY A 788 -26.23 1.06 8.28
N ALA A 789 -25.16 1.82 8.04
CA ALA A 789 -24.72 2.91 8.92
C ALA A 789 -25.05 4.32 8.37
N ARG A 790 -25.22 5.30 9.27
CA ARG A 790 -25.53 6.71 8.96
C ARG A 790 -24.76 7.57 9.96
N ILE A 791 -23.52 7.88 9.60
CA ILE A 791 -22.57 8.42 10.60
C ILE A 791 -22.08 9.83 10.31
N GLY A 792 -22.26 10.35 9.09
CA GLY A 792 -21.80 11.69 8.69
C GLY A 792 -20.50 11.67 7.89
N PRO A 793 -19.33 11.43 8.51
CA PRO A 793 -18.03 11.39 7.84
C PRO A 793 -17.76 9.99 7.23
N PHE A 794 -18.80 9.36 6.69
CA PHE A 794 -18.76 7.95 6.32
C PHE A 794 -17.82 7.69 5.13
N ASP A 795 -17.64 8.68 4.25
CA ASP A 795 -16.61 8.65 3.21
C ASP A 795 -15.19 8.53 3.80
N THR A 796 -14.88 9.29 4.84
CA THR A 796 -13.58 9.20 5.54
C THR A 796 -13.43 7.87 6.26
N VAL A 797 -14.47 7.41 6.97
CA VAL A 797 -14.44 6.12 7.69
C VAL A 797 -14.24 4.95 6.72
N ARG A 798 -14.83 5.02 5.51
CA ARG A 798 -14.56 4.06 4.44
C ARG A 798 -13.10 4.05 4.00
N THR A 799 -12.45 5.20 3.88
CA THR A 799 -11.02 5.26 3.55
C THR A 799 -10.19 4.58 4.64
N LEU A 800 -10.43 4.95 5.90
CA LEU A 800 -9.72 4.38 7.05
C LEU A 800 -9.87 2.85 7.13
N ALA A 801 -11.09 2.33 6.93
CA ALA A 801 -11.33 0.88 6.98
C ALA A 801 -10.65 0.11 5.84
N ALA A 802 -10.48 0.72 4.66
CA ALA A 802 -9.72 0.14 3.56
C ALA A 802 -8.21 0.12 3.88
N GLU A 803 -7.66 1.24 4.38
CA GLU A 803 -6.27 1.36 4.81
C GLU A 803 -5.91 0.36 5.92
N ALA A 804 -6.83 0.13 6.87
CA ALA A 804 -6.66 -0.86 7.92
C ALA A 804 -6.41 -2.29 7.41
N SER A 805 -6.87 -2.63 6.18
CA SER A 805 -6.60 -3.94 5.58
C SER A 805 -5.15 -4.07 5.11
N VAL A 806 -4.53 -2.96 4.70
CA VAL A 806 -3.10 -2.90 4.38
C VAL A 806 -2.31 -2.93 5.68
N ASP A 807 -2.68 -2.07 6.62
CA ASP A 807 -2.04 -1.94 7.92
C ASP A 807 -2.05 -3.25 8.73
N ALA A 808 -3.15 -4.00 8.71
CA ALA A 808 -3.25 -5.29 9.38
C ALA A 808 -2.24 -6.33 8.86
N ARG A 809 -1.86 -6.26 7.58
CA ARG A 809 -0.88 -7.15 6.96
C ARG A 809 0.56 -6.73 7.24
N GLU A 810 0.80 -5.42 7.34
CA GLU A 810 2.14 -4.87 7.52
C GLU A 810 2.54 -4.77 9.00
N HIS A 811 1.61 -4.37 9.86
CA HIS A 811 1.87 -4.02 11.26
C HIS A 811 1.06 -4.87 12.26
N GLY A 812 0.25 -5.81 11.77
CA GLY A 812 -0.51 -6.76 12.57
C GLY A 812 -1.94 -6.31 12.88
N VAL A 813 -2.85 -7.29 12.87
CA VAL A 813 -4.30 -7.11 12.92
C VAL A 813 -4.78 -6.32 14.14
N GLU A 814 -4.35 -6.70 15.34
CA GLU A 814 -4.79 -6.08 16.61
C GLU A 814 -4.52 -4.57 16.60
N SER A 815 -3.30 -4.19 16.26
CA SER A 815 -2.90 -2.78 16.21
C SER A 815 -3.62 -1.98 15.12
N ALA A 816 -3.92 -2.62 13.98
CA ALA A 816 -4.61 -1.98 12.87
C ALA A 816 -6.08 -1.71 13.16
N VAL A 817 -6.79 -2.66 13.79
CA VAL A 817 -8.20 -2.47 14.15
C VAL A 817 -8.36 -1.46 15.30
N GLU A 818 -7.43 -1.42 16.25
CA GLU A 818 -7.37 -0.37 17.28
C GLU A 818 -7.20 1.02 16.65
N ARG A 819 -6.22 1.20 15.76
CA ARG A 819 -6.00 2.48 15.06
C ARG A 819 -7.20 2.91 14.23
N LEU A 820 -7.84 1.96 13.55
CA LEU A 820 -9.08 2.20 12.80
C LEU A 820 -10.20 2.67 13.73
N ALA A 821 -10.37 2.02 14.89
CA ALA A 821 -11.42 2.37 15.84
C ALA A 821 -11.21 3.76 16.44
N ASP A 822 -9.98 4.09 16.87
CA ASP A 822 -9.62 5.40 17.39
C ASP A 822 -9.82 6.50 16.34
N SER A 823 -9.33 6.27 15.11
CA SER A 823 -9.46 7.24 14.01
C SER A 823 -10.92 7.46 13.64
N THR A 824 -11.72 6.40 13.64
CA THR A 824 -13.17 6.47 13.40
C THR A 824 -13.85 7.31 14.48
N ALA A 825 -13.58 7.03 15.77
CA ALA A 825 -14.14 7.79 16.88
C ALA A 825 -13.83 9.30 16.79
N VAL A 826 -12.60 9.65 16.40
CA VAL A 826 -12.22 11.05 16.17
C VAL A 826 -13.04 11.70 15.04
N GLN A 827 -13.29 10.99 13.94
CA GLN A 827 -14.12 11.54 12.85
C GLN A 827 -15.58 11.73 13.30
N LEU A 828 -16.12 10.78 14.06
CA LEU A 828 -17.47 10.88 14.61
C LEU A 828 -17.60 12.09 15.56
N GLU A 829 -16.66 12.26 16.48
CA GLU A 829 -16.64 13.40 17.42
C GLU A 829 -16.53 14.73 16.68
N ARG A 830 -15.63 14.81 15.68
CA ARG A 830 -15.46 16.00 14.85
C ARG A 830 -16.75 16.34 14.12
N TYR A 831 -17.39 15.37 13.47
CA TYR A 831 -18.65 15.61 12.75
C TYR A 831 -19.78 16.04 13.69
N ALA A 832 -19.89 15.42 14.87
CA ALA A 832 -20.86 15.81 15.88
C ALA A 832 -20.66 17.27 16.32
N ALA A 833 -19.41 17.69 16.53
CA ALA A 833 -19.08 19.07 16.90
C ALA A 833 -19.38 20.08 15.77
N GLU A 834 -19.10 19.73 14.51
CA GLU A 834 -19.42 20.56 13.33
C GLU A 834 -20.94 20.74 13.20
N ARG A 835 -21.72 19.66 13.35
CA ARG A 835 -23.17 19.69 13.26
C ARG A 835 -23.82 20.50 14.39
N ASP A 836 -23.36 20.31 15.62
CA ASP A 836 -23.95 20.97 16.80
C ASP A 836 -23.44 22.41 16.99
N GLY A 837 -22.26 22.76 16.45
CA GLY A 837 -21.65 24.10 16.51
C GLY A 837 -22.07 25.06 15.40
N GLY A 838 -22.79 24.56 14.38
CA GLY A 838 -23.35 25.34 13.27
C GLY A 838 -24.76 25.90 13.51
N ALA A 839 -25.32 25.73 14.73
CA ALA A 839 -26.67 26.20 15.11
C ALA A 839 -26.70 27.62 15.70
#